data_AF-A0A3M2AVA8-F1
#
_entry.id   AF-A0A3M2AVA8-F1
#
_cell.length_a   1.000
_cell.length_b   1.000
_cell.length_c   1.000
_cell.angle_alpha   90.00
_cell.angle_beta   90.00
_cell.angle_gamma   90.00
#
_symmetry.space_group_name_H-M   'P 1'
#
loop_
_entity.id
_entity.type
_entity.pdbx_description
1 polymer ?
#
loop_
_entity_poly.entity_id
_entity_poly.type
_entity_poly.pdbx_seq_one_letter_code
_entity_poly.pdbx_strand_id
1 'polypeptide(L)'
;LDASKLVAYDLSIGQVFAALEQNNANAGGAYIEHAQEQYLIRGEGLVQTLQDIENIVVTTRNDGTPIYIRNLGRVTYAPMVRQGAVTRDGRGEVVTGIVMLLIGENGRVVVNRVKEKLKDIQKSLPKGVTIEPYYDRTDLVRKTIRTVATNLTEGAILVIAVLLLLLGNLRGGLIVAMAIPLSMLVAFTGMVAAGISGNLMSLGAIDFGLIVDGSVVMIENIVRHIAERRRQALQAARLTAEEIHGIILESGREVLRPIFFAVGIIIMVYLPILTLQGIEGKMFTPMAMTVIFALIASLVLAFTLTPVLASLWLRRGVNEEETWIIRQVKRFYHPVLNRTMKHPAITGSIAATLFAASLVVASFLGAEFIPKLDEGAIAIQAWRLPSVSLEESVRNTTRIEQVLKTFPEVISVISRTGRPEIATDPMGVEVSDIYVLLKPHDEWTTARTKEGLIQAYDAALKRAVPGTKFSYSQPIELRVQELIAGVRSDIAISIFGEDMDQLKAIGDKVVQVVSRVPGAADTKAEQVAGLPYLRVIIDREAIARYGINASQILDTVQAMGGRIVGQVVRGNRRFFIQVRFSPKDRHNVEQIRNIRVADPRGRLIPLSQLADIRIETGLAQISRENIHRRLAVETNVRGRDLASFVAEAQRAVEEQVPLPEGYWIEWGGQFEQLQQASLRLAIVVPLALFLIFVLLYTTFNSVRPALLIYLNIPLAATGGIMALALRGMPFSISAGVGFIALFGVAVLNGVVLMSYILRLREQGLTAAEAAVQGALIRVRPVLMTALVASLGFVPMALSTSAGAEVQRPLATVVISGLITSTALTLLVLPTLYVWEERLRAAWQEKKIGALQT
;
A
#
# COMPACT_ATOMS: atom_id res chain seq x y z
N LEU A 1 50.43 9.33 4.61
CA LEU A 1 51.71 9.17 3.90
C LEU A 1 52.11 10.52 3.33
N ASP A 2 53.37 10.94 3.50
CA ASP A 2 53.89 12.20 2.97
C ASP A 2 54.65 11.91 1.66
N ALA A 3 54.16 12.47 0.56
CA ALA A 3 54.73 12.21 -0.76
C ALA A 3 56.20 12.67 -0.87
N SER A 4 56.57 13.77 -0.20
CA SER A 4 57.94 14.28 -0.22
C SER A 4 58.93 13.36 0.50
N LYS A 5 58.47 12.67 1.55
CA LYS A 5 59.31 11.72 2.30
C LYS A 5 59.55 10.42 1.54
N LEU A 6 58.56 9.93 0.79
CA LEU A 6 58.78 8.81 -0.13
C LEU A 6 59.93 9.10 -1.09
N VAL A 7 59.99 10.34 -1.60
CA VAL A 7 61.08 10.79 -2.46
C VAL A 7 62.40 10.87 -1.70
N ALA A 8 62.42 11.48 -0.51
CA ALA A 8 63.65 11.64 0.27
C ALA A 8 64.29 10.29 0.68
N TYR A 9 63.47 9.24 0.81
CA TYR A 9 63.92 7.89 1.16
C TYR A 9 64.03 6.94 -0.03
N ASP A 10 63.76 7.40 -1.26
CA ASP A 10 63.76 6.62 -2.50
C ASP A 10 62.85 5.37 -2.44
N LEU A 11 61.64 5.55 -1.89
CA LEU A 11 60.67 4.48 -1.67
C LEU A 11 59.44 4.64 -2.55
N SER A 12 59.01 3.52 -3.13
CA SER A 12 57.75 3.41 -3.83
C SER A 12 56.58 3.21 -2.87
N ILE A 13 55.38 3.62 -3.31
CA ILE A 13 54.16 3.37 -2.52
C ILE A 13 53.83 1.87 -2.41
N GLY A 14 54.16 1.08 -3.45
CA GLY A 14 53.95 -0.36 -3.45
C GLY A 14 54.75 -1.08 -2.36
N GLN A 15 55.98 -0.62 -2.07
CA GLN A 15 56.77 -1.14 -0.95
C GLN A 15 56.11 -0.88 0.40
N VAL A 16 55.49 0.30 0.58
CA VAL A 16 54.74 0.61 1.80
C VAL A 16 53.53 -0.31 1.97
N PHE A 17 52.79 -0.58 0.88
CA PHE A 17 51.66 -1.50 0.92
C PHE A 17 52.10 -2.92 1.28
N ALA A 18 53.11 -3.44 0.58
CA ALA A 18 53.64 -4.78 0.83
C ALA A 18 54.15 -4.94 2.26
N ALA A 19 54.86 -3.94 2.79
CA ALA A 19 55.34 -3.97 4.16
C ALA A 19 54.19 -4.04 5.18
N LEU A 20 53.12 -3.27 5.00
CA LEU A 20 51.96 -3.29 5.89
C LEU A 20 51.15 -4.60 5.78
N GLU A 21 51.03 -5.16 4.58
CA GLU A 21 50.32 -6.42 4.33
C GLU A 21 51.08 -7.63 4.93
N GLN A 22 52.41 -7.65 4.82
CA GLN A 22 53.24 -8.79 5.26
C GLN A 22 53.49 -8.81 6.78
N ASN A 23 53.45 -7.66 7.47
CA ASN A 23 53.78 -7.54 8.89
C ASN A 23 52.54 -7.54 9.82
N ASN A 24 51.46 -8.20 9.41
CA ASN A 24 50.22 -8.27 10.20
C ASN A 24 49.58 -9.66 10.11
N ALA A 25 50.24 -10.67 10.67
CA ALA A 25 49.77 -12.06 10.66
C ALA A 25 50.24 -12.83 11.90
N ASN A 26 49.49 -13.87 12.26
CA ASN A 26 49.94 -14.89 13.22
C ASN A 26 50.26 -16.19 12.47
N ALA A 27 51.19 -16.98 12.99
CA ALA A 27 51.55 -18.28 12.44
C ALA A 27 51.44 -19.38 13.52
N GLY A 28 50.96 -20.56 13.14
CA GLY A 28 50.97 -21.75 13.99
C GLY A 28 52.17 -22.63 13.65
N GLY A 29 52.94 -23.04 14.66
CA GLY A 29 54.13 -23.88 14.52
C GLY A 29 53.94 -25.31 15.04
N ALA A 30 52.71 -25.81 15.11
CA ALA A 30 52.34 -27.08 15.75
C ALA A 30 52.70 -27.09 17.25
N TYR A 31 53.40 -28.12 17.73
CA TYR A 31 53.80 -28.25 19.14
C TYR A 31 55.17 -28.91 19.26
N ILE A 32 55.83 -28.69 20.39
CA ILE A 32 56.95 -29.52 20.85
C ILE A 32 56.48 -30.35 22.05
N GLU A 33 57.01 -31.56 22.16
CA GLU A 33 56.79 -32.38 23.34
C GLU A 33 57.89 -32.08 24.37
N HIS A 34 57.48 -31.72 25.59
CA HIS A 34 58.39 -31.46 26.69
C HIS A 34 57.81 -32.06 27.98
N ALA A 35 58.57 -32.94 28.62
CA ALA A 35 58.17 -33.60 29.87
C ALA A 35 56.78 -34.29 29.81
N GLN A 36 56.48 -35.01 28.71
CA GLN A 36 55.18 -35.65 28.44
C GLN A 36 53.99 -34.69 28.26
N GLU A 37 54.25 -33.38 28.16
CA GLU A 37 53.25 -32.35 27.83
C GLU A 37 53.49 -31.78 26.42
N GLN A 38 52.42 -31.32 25.77
CA GLN A 38 52.48 -30.64 24.47
C GLN A 38 52.54 -29.13 24.66
N TYR A 39 53.62 -28.51 24.21
CA TYR A 39 53.76 -27.06 24.19
C TYR A 39 53.45 -26.55 22.79
N LEU A 40 52.33 -25.86 22.62
CA LEU A 40 51.91 -25.31 21.33
C LEU A 40 52.84 -24.16 20.93
N ILE A 41 53.35 -24.22 19.70
CA ILE A 41 54.16 -23.14 19.12
C ILE A 41 53.23 -22.18 18.40
N ARG A 42 53.26 -20.91 18.81
CA ARG A 42 52.50 -19.83 18.19
C ARG A 42 53.38 -18.61 17.96
N GLY A 43 53.44 -18.16 16.71
CA GLY A 43 54.03 -16.89 16.31
C GLY A 43 52.97 -15.79 16.34
N GLU A 44 53.25 -14.72 17.09
CA GLU A 44 52.37 -13.55 17.20
C GLU A 44 52.97 -12.36 16.45
N GLY A 45 52.30 -11.93 15.38
CA GLY A 45 52.71 -10.79 14.55
C GLY A 45 51.54 -9.89 14.17
N LEU A 46 50.40 -10.02 14.85
CA LEU A 46 49.27 -9.11 14.66
C LEU A 46 49.56 -7.74 15.27
N VAL A 47 49.29 -6.70 14.50
CA VAL A 47 49.32 -5.31 14.96
C VAL A 47 48.23 -5.10 16.01
N GLN A 48 48.58 -4.57 17.18
CA GLN A 48 47.63 -4.25 18.24
C GLN A 48 47.48 -2.75 18.47
N THR A 49 48.58 -2.00 18.45
CA THR A 49 48.66 -0.56 18.77
C THR A 49 49.01 0.28 17.54
N LEU A 50 48.88 1.62 17.65
CA LEU A 50 49.37 2.51 16.59
C LEU A 50 50.90 2.46 16.51
N GLN A 51 51.58 2.31 17.64
CA GLN A 51 53.03 2.18 17.71
C GLN A 51 53.54 0.95 16.95
N ASP A 52 52.79 -0.15 16.96
CA ASP A 52 53.16 -1.34 16.19
C ASP A 52 53.19 -1.02 14.70
N ILE A 53 52.18 -0.30 14.17
CA ILE A 53 52.16 0.15 12.78
C ILE A 53 53.31 1.11 12.49
N GLU A 54 53.56 2.06 13.39
CA GLU A 54 54.65 3.03 13.27
C GLU A 54 56.03 2.38 13.18
N ASN A 55 56.21 1.24 13.85
CA ASN A 55 57.45 0.47 13.92
C ASN A 55 57.57 -0.63 12.86
N ILE A 56 56.61 -0.76 11.93
CA ILE A 56 56.78 -1.65 10.77
C ILE A 56 57.93 -1.12 9.90
N VAL A 57 58.87 -2.00 9.60
CA VAL A 57 60.02 -1.70 8.73
C VAL A 57 59.58 -1.86 7.27
N VAL A 58 59.80 -0.82 6.48
CA VAL A 58 59.49 -0.84 5.03
C VAL A 58 60.70 -1.35 4.24
N THR A 59 61.89 -0.86 4.56
CA THR A 59 63.15 -1.33 4.01
C THR A 59 64.29 -1.04 4.98
N THR A 60 65.44 -1.66 4.75
CA THR A 60 66.69 -1.38 5.47
C THR A 60 67.71 -0.86 4.46
N ARG A 61 68.37 0.25 4.76
CA ARG A 61 69.44 0.79 3.91
C ARG A 61 70.66 -0.14 3.93
N ASN A 62 71.55 0.02 2.95
CA ASN A 62 72.78 -0.77 2.84
C ASN A 62 73.72 -0.63 4.05
N ASP A 63 73.55 0.42 4.86
CA ASP A 63 74.27 0.68 6.11
C ASP A 63 73.65 0.00 7.35
N GLY A 64 72.57 -0.76 7.16
CA GLY A 64 71.84 -1.44 8.24
C GLY A 64 70.78 -0.58 8.94
N THR A 65 70.59 0.68 8.53
CA THR A 65 69.60 1.57 9.15
C THR A 65 68.18 1.24 8.66
N PRO A 66 67.24 0.82 9.54
CA PRO A 66 65.87 0.53 9.14
C PRO A 66 65.06 1.81 8.90
N ILE A 67 64.23 1.81 7.85
CA ILE A 67 63.26 2.86 7.56
C ILE A 67 61.88 2.36 7.98
N TYR A 68 61.28 3.05 8.94
CA TYR A 68 59.99 2.70 9.52
C TYR A 68 58.84 3.49 8.88
N ILE A 69 57.60 3.01 9.04
CA ILE A 69 56.39 3.73 8.61
C ILE A 69 56.32 5.14 9.23
N ARG A 70 56.70 5.31 10.51
CA ARG A 70 56.78 6.63 11.18
C ARG A 70 57.71 7.62 10.48
N ASN A 71 58.71 7.14 9.73
CA ASN A 71 59.59 8.03 8.96
C ASN A 71 58.86 8.58 7.73
N LEU A 72 57.93 7.82 7.14
CA LEU A 72 57.26 8.14 5.87
C LEU A 72 55.93 8.88 6.05
N GLY A 73 55.33 8.85 7.25
CA GLY A 73 54.07 9.52 7.51
C GLY A 73 53.65 9.43 8.97
N ARG A 74 52.42 9.90 9.24
CA ARG A 74 51.79 9.82 10.55
C ARG A 74 50.75 8.71 10.57
N VAL A 75 50.76 7.88 11.61
CA VAL A 75 49.73 6.88 11.86
C VAL A 75 48.73 7.46 12.86
N THR A 76 47.45 7.46 12.51
CA THR A 76 46.38 8.02 13.37
C THR A 76 45.11 7.22 13.20
N TYR A 77 44.27 7.19 14.24
CA TYR A 77 42.88 6.83 14.06
C TYR A 77 42.20 7.84 13.14
N ALA A 78 41.56 7.34 12.09
CA ALA A 78 40.85 8.15 11.11
C ALA A 78 39.53 7.45 10.74
N PRO A 79 38.46 8.22 10.44
CA PRO A 79 37.24 7.63 9.90
C PRO A 79 37.49 7.07 8.50
N MET A 80 36.68 6.09 8.11
CA MET A 80 36.57 5.69 6.70
C MET A 80 36.02 6.87 5.88
N VAL A 81 36.23 6.85 4.56
CA VAL A 81 35.59 7.81 3.66
C VAL A 81 34.08 7.69 3.79
N ARG A 82 33.47 8.76 4.33
CA ARG A 82 32.04 8.82 4.58
C ARG A 82 31.28 8.96 3.26
N GLN A 83 30.21 8.19 3.12
CA GLN A 83 29.28 8.26 1.98
C GLN A 83 27.85 8.57 2.44
N GLY A 84 27.69 8.89 3.73
CA GLY A 84 26.42 9.26 4.31
C GLY A 84 26.57 9.85 5.71
N ALA A 85 25.50 10.48 6.16
CA ALA A 85 25.39 11.13 7.46
C ALA A 85 23.94 11.13 7.93
N VAL A 86 23.75 11.20 9.24
CA VAL A 86 22.41 11.37 9.83
C VAL A 86 22.45 12.57 10.77
N THR A 87 21.46 13.44 10.63
CA THR A 87 21.25 14.61 11.48
C THR A 87 19.89 14.55 12.15
N ARG A 88 19.75 15.27 13.26
CA ARG A 88 18.50 15.30 14.03
C ARG A 88 18.21 16.68 14.62
N ASP A 89 16.98 17.12 14.43
CA ASP A 89 16.38 18.32 15.03
C ASP A 89 17.21 19.62 14.89
N GLY A 90 18.07 19.73 13.89
CA GLY A 90 18.95 20.88 13.70
C GLY A 90 20.10 20.99 14.71
N ARG A 91 20.33 19.94 15.51
CA ARG A 91 21.36 19.88 16.57
C ARG A 91 22.70 19.29 16.11
N GLY A 92 22.77 18.85 14.85
CA GLY A 92 23.96 18.25 14.26
C GLY A 92 23.82 16.73 14.05
N GLU A 93 24.98 16.07 13.91
CA GLU A 93 25.05 14.66 13.53
C GLU A 93 24.74 13.70 14.68
N VAL A 94 24.08 12.59 14.36
CA VAL A 94 23.76 11.50 15.28
C VAL A 94 24.06 10.14 14.63
N VAL A 95 24.21 9.10 15.46
CA VAL A 95 24.32 7.72 14.98
C VAL A 95 22.92 7.11 14.93
N THR A 96 22.59 6.45 13.82
CA THR A 96 21.30 5.76 13.65
C THR A 96 21.50 4.25 13.49
N GLY A 97 20.50 3.48 13.93
CA GLY A 97 20.39 2.06 13.65
C GLY A 97 19.02 1.77 13.05
N ILE A 98 18.99 0.89 12.05
CA ILE A 98 17.74 0.46 11.39
C ILE A 98 17.58 -1.04 11.62
N VAL A 99 16.41 -1.43 12.13
CA VAL A 99 16.06 -2.85 12.26
C VAL A 99 15.28 -3.26 11.03
N MET A 100 15.85 -4.18 10.25
CA MET A 100 15.20 -4.75 9.07
C MET A 100 14.37 -5.97 9.45
N LEU A 101 13.13 -5.99 8.98
CA LEU A 101 12.22 -7.11 9.14
C LEU A 101 12.54 -8.18 8.09
N LEU A 102 12.60 -9.46 8.47
CA LEU A 102 12.67 -10.55 7.51
C LEU A 102 11.36 -10.65 6.71
N ILE A 103 11.46 -11.03 5.44
CA ILE A 103 10.28 -11.18 4.57
C ILE A 103 9.33 -12.20 5.19
N GLY A 104 8.05 -11.84 5.32
CA GLY A 104 7.00 -12.70 5.89
C GLY A 104 6.84 -12.63 7.41
N GLU A 105 7.78 -12.02 8.14
CA GLU A 105 7.67 -11.86 9.60
C GLU A 105 6.64 -10.80 10.00
N ASN A 106 6.13 -10.91 11.23
CA ASN A 106 5.18 -9.93 11.77
C ASN A 106 5.90 -8.73 12.38
N GLY A 107 5.74 -7.55 11.77
CA GLY A 107 6.37 -6.31 12.22
C GLY A 107 6.07 -5.96 13.69
N ARG A 108 4.84 -6.20 14.18
CA ARG A 108 4.48 -5.92 15.58
C ARG A 108 5.22 -6.82 16.56
N VAL A 109 5.32 -8.11 16.25
CA VAL A 109 6.02 -9.09 17.10
C VAL A 109 7.52 -8.79 17.12
N VAL A 110 8.11 -8.52 15.96
CA VAL A 110 9.54 -8.20 15.85
C VAL A 110 9.88 -6.91 16.59
N VAL A 111 9.14 -5.82 16.39
CA VAL A 111 9.40 -4.56 17.09
C VAL A 111 9.25 -4.70 18.61
N ASN A 112 8.27 -5.48 19.09
CA ASN A 112 8.14 -5.73 20.53
C ASN A 112 9.37 -6.47 21.09
N ARG A 113 9.83 -7.53 20.41
CA ARG A 113 11.07 -8.24 20.79
C ARG A 113 12.28 -7.31 20.79
N VAL A 114 12.37 -6.42 19.80
CA VAL A 114 13.44 -5.41 19.72
C VAL A 114 13.37 -4.45 20.89
N LYS A 115 12.18 -3.92 21.23
CA LYS A 115 11.99 -3.02 22.38
C LYS A 115 12.38 -3.69 23.70
N GLU A 116 12.00 -4.95 23.89
CA GLU A 116 12.41 -5.73 25.06
C GLU A 116 13.94 -5.87 25.10
N LYS A 117 14.55 -6.24 23.98
CA LYS A 117 16.01 -6.39 23.92
C LYS A 117 16.76 -5.07 24.10
N LEU A 118 16.20 -3.95 23.63
CA LEU A 118 16.77 -2.62 23.84
C LEU A 118 16.78 -2.24 25.31
N LYS A 119 15.79 -2.64 26.11
CA LYS A 119 15.81 -2.42 27.58
C LYS A 119 16.99 -3.13 28.24
N ASP A 120 17.34 -4.33 27.77
CA ASP A 120 18.50 -5.06 28.27
C ASP A 120 19.81 -4.41 27.81
N ILE A 121 19.91 -4.01 26.54
CA ILE A 121 21.08 -3.34 25.99
C ILE A 121 21.31 -2.00 26.68
N GLN A 122 20.27 -1.23 26.99
CA GLN A 122 20.39 0.06 27.65
C GLN A 122 21.14 -0.04 29.00
N LYS A 123 21.03 -1.18 29.71
CA LYS A 123 21.74 -1.42 30.98
C LYS A 123 23.24 -1.62 30.82
N SER A 124 23.69 -2.10 29.66
CA SER A 124 25.11 -2.32 29.36
C SER A 124 25.78 -1.14 28.63
N LEU A 125 25.01 -0.11 28.26
CA LEU A 125 25.54 1.08 27.60
C LEU A 125 26.38 1.94 28.58
N PRO A 126 27.45 2.60 28.08
CA PRO A 126 28.19 3.57 28.86
C PRO A 126 27.31 4.71 29.36
N LYS A 127 27.67 5.31 30.50
CA LYS A 127 26.99 6.50 31.03
C LYS A 127 26.98 7.62 29.96
N GLY A 128 25.81 8.21 29.72
CA GLY A 128 25.62 9.29 28.75
C GLY A 128 25.20 8.85 27.34
N VAL A 129 25.14 7.54 27.05
CA VAL A 129 24.62 7.01 25.77
C VAL A 129 23.16 6.59 25.95
N THR A 130 22.26 7.14 25.13
CA THR A 130 20.85 6.76 25.10
C THR A 130 20.43 6.32 23.70
N ILE A 131 19.57 5.31 23.62
CA ILE A 131 18.92 4.90 22.37
C ILE A 131 17.50 5.44 22.39
N GLU A 132 17.19 6.35 21.48
CA GLU A 132 15.85 6.91 21.31
C GLU A 132 15.24 6.43 19.99
N PRO A 133 14.17 5.62 20.01
CA PRO A 133 13.48 5.24 18.80
C PRO A 133 12.74 6.46 18.23
N TYR A 134 13.01 6.80 16.97
CA TYR A 134 12.32 7.89 16.29
C TYR A 134 11.19 7.40 15.39
N TYR A 135 11.34 6.23 14.74
CA TYR A 135 10.30 5.68 13.87
C TYR A 135 9.87 4.30 14.35
N ASP A 136 8.57 4.15 14.60
CA ASP A 136 7.97 2.92 15.09
C ASP A 136 6.73 2.55 14.30
N ARG A 137 6.85 1.49 13.48
CA ARG A 137 5.75 1.00 12.65
C ARG A 137 4.57 0.46 13.49
N THR A 138 4.79 0.09 14.75
CA THR A 138 3.72 -0.44 15.62
C THR A 138 2.69 0.60 16.00
N ASP A 139 3.04 1.88 15.96
CA ASP A 139 2.09 2.96 16.26
C ASP A 139 1.03 3.06 15.16
N LEU A 140 1.44 3.02 13.89
CA LEU A 140 0.51 2.95 12.77
C LEU A 140 -0.36 1.69 12.86
N VAL A 141 0.26 0.52 13.02
CA VAL A 141 -0.48 -0.76 13.15
C VAL A 141 -1.52 -0.70 14.27
N ARG A 142 -1.18 -0.12 15.43
CA ARG A 142 -2.11 0.00 16.56
C ARG A 142 -3.24 0.99 16.27
N LYS A 143 -2.94 2.17 15.70
CA LYS A 143 -3.95 3.16 15.29
C LYS A 143 -4.92 2.57 14.28
N THR A 144 -4.40 1.83 13.31
CA THR A 144 -5.20 1.19 12.27
C THR A 144 -6.05 0.04 12.82
N ILE A 145 -5.50 -0.83 13.68
CA ILE A 145 -6.29 -1.87 14.36
C ILE A 145 -7.37 -1.26 15.25
N ARG A 146 -7.07 -0.17 15.98
CA ARG A 146 -8.06 0.55 16.79
C ARG A 146 -9.17 1.12 15.91
N THR A 147 -8.83 1.75 14.79
CA THR A 147 -9.80 2.26 13.80
C THR A 147 -10.74 1.14 13.33
N VAL A 148 -10.17 0.02 12.90
CA VAL A 148 -10.94 -1.16 12.48
C VAL A 148 -11.84 -1.67 13.61
N ALA A 149 -11.30 -1.82 14.81
CA ALA A 149 -12.06 -2.31 15.96
C ALA A 149 -13.21 -1.37 16.34
N THR A 150 -12.98 -0.06 16.32
CA THR A 150 -14.01 0.96 16.56
C THR A 150 -15.07 0.92 15.47
N ASN A 151 -14.69 0.95 14.19
CA ASN A 151 -15.63 0.90 13.07
C ASN A 151 -16.48 -0.38 13.09
N LEU A 152 -15.86 -1.54 13.38
CA LEU A 152 -16.58 -2.81 13.51
C LEU A 152 -17.50 -2.82 14.75
N THR A 153 -17.07 -2.28 15.87
CA THR A 153 -17.90 -2.25 17.09
C THR A 153 -19.10 -1.32 16.90
N GLU A 154 -18.88 -0.11 16.38
CA GLU A 154 -19.94 0.84 16.05
C GLU A 154 -20.89 0.28 15.00
N GLY A 155 -20.37 -0.36 13.96
CA GLY A 155 -21.16 -1.03 12.93
C GLY A 155 -22.03 -2.14 13.51
N ALA A 156 -21.47 -3.01 14.36
CA ALA A 156 -22.21 -4.07 15.02
C ALA A 156 -23.31 -3.52 15.95
N ILE A 157 -23.01 -2.47 16.74
CA ILE A 157 -23.99 -1.83 17.62
C ILE A 157 -25.13 -1.21 16.80
N LEU A 158 -24.82 -0.51 15.71
CA LEU A 158 -25.82 0.07 14.82
C LEU A 158 -26.71 -1.02 14.20
N VAL A 159 -26.11 -2.10 13.72
CA VAL A 159 -26.85 -3.25 13.17
C VAL A 159 -27.78 -3.86 14.22
N ILE A 160 -27.29 -4.12 15.43
CA ILE A 160 -28.11 -4.66 16.53
C ILE A 160 -29.25 -3.69 16.88
N ALA A 161 -28.98 -2.39 17.00
CA ALA A 161 -29.99 -1.40 17.30
C ALA A 161 -31.10 -1.38 16.24
N VAL A 162 -30.74 -1.38 14.95
CA VAL A 162 -31.68 -1.40 13.83
C VAL A 162 -32.49 -2.70 13.80
N LEU A 163 -31.86 -3.85 14.05
CA LEU A 163 -32.54 -5.13 14.15
C LEU A 163 -33.60 -5.12 15.26
N LEU A 164 -33.25 -4.64 16.46
CA LEU A 164 -34.20 -4.57 17.58
C LEU A 164 -35.36 -3.61 17.29
N LEU A 165 -35.08 -2.48 16.61
CA LEU A 165 -36.09 -1.50 16.21
C LEU A 165 -37.06 -2.04 15.14
N LEU A 166 -36.58 -2.82 14.18
CA LEU A 166 -37.40 -3.29 13.04
C LEU A 166 -38.11 -4.63 13.30
N LEU A 167 -37.48 -5.56 14.04
CA LEU A 167 -38.10 -6.85 14.39
C LEU A 167 -39.23 -6.69 15.42
N GLY A 168 -39.21 -5.67 16.28
CA GLY A 168 -40.22 -5.46 17.33
C GLY A 168 -40.24 -6.55 18.41
N ASN A 169 -39.42 -7.59 18.26
CA ASN A 169 -39.26 -8.70 19.19
C ASN A 169 -37.80 -8.75 19.66
N LEU A 170 -37.58 -8.37 20.92
CA LEU A 170 -36.26 -8.36 21.54
C LEU A 170 -35.56 -9.72 21.45
N ARG A 171 -36.30 -10.83 21.61
CA ARG A 171 -35.71 -12.19 21.57
C ARG A 171 -35.28 -12.56 20.16
N GLY A 172 -36.10 -12.25 19.15
CA GLY A 172 -35.75 -12.46 17.75
C GLY A 172 -34.50 -11.68 17.36
N GLY A 173 -34.44 -10.40 17.72
CA GLY A 173 -33.27 -9.56 17.47
C GLY A 173 -32.01 -10.04 18.19
N LEU A 174 -32.12 -10.51 19.43
CA LEU A 174 -30.97 -11.07 20.17
C LEU A 174 -30.44 -12.38 19.55
N ILE A 175 -31.32 -13.25 19.03
CA ILE A 175 -30.89 -14.47 18.34
C ILE A 175 -30.06 -14.12 17.10
N VAL A 176 -30.55 -13.17 16.29
CA VAL A 176 -29.82 -12.70 15.10
C VAL A 176 -28.52 -12.01 15.50
N ALA A 177 -28.54 -11.18 16.56
CA ALA A 177 -27.35 -10.49 17.05
C ALA A 177 -26.24 -11.47 17.49
N MET A 178 -26.59 -12.63 18.06
CA MET A 178 -25.61 -13.66 18.42
C MET A 178 -24.95 -14.33 17.21
N ALA A 179 -25.57 -14.29 16.02
CA ALA A 179 -24.94 -14.82 14.81
C ALA A 179 -23.69 -14.02 14.43
N ILE A 180 -23.65 -12.71 14.72
CA ILE A 180 -22.50 -11.84 14.41
C ILE A 180 -21.21 -12.34 15.06
N PRO A 181 -21.07 -12.40 16.41
CA PRO A 181 -19.82 -12.81 17.04
C PRO A 181 -19.45 -14.25 16.73
N LEU A 182 -20.42 -15.15 16.55
CA LEU A 182 -20.17 -16.56 16.23
C LEU A 182 -19.63 -16.75 14.81
N SER A 183 -20.22 -16.07 13.82
CA SER A 183 -19.69 -16.05 12.44
C SER A 183 -18.29 -15.46 12.40
N MET A 184 -18.04 -14.39 13.15
CA MET A 184 -16.72 -13.77 13.23
C MET A 184 -15.68 -14.67 13.90
N LEU A 185 -16.06 -15.43 14.93
CA LEU A 185 -15.17 -16.40 15.57
C LEU A 185 -14.70 -17.46 14.57
N VAL A 186 -15.62 -17.99 13.77
CA VAL A 186 -15.30 -18.97 12.72
C VAL A 186 -14.47 -18.31 11.62
N ALA A 187 -14.80 -17.08 11.21
CA ALA A 187 -14.02 -16.33 10.23
C ALA A 187 -12.57 -16.12 10.67
N PHE A 188 -12.35 -15.67 11.92
CA PHE A 188 -11.01 -15.51 12.49
C PHE A 188 -10.27 -16.83 12.60
N THR A 189 -10.95 -17.91 12.97
CA THR A 189 -10.35 -19.25 12.98
C THR A 189 -9.89 -19.66 11.58
N GLY A 190 -10.72 -19.42 10.56
CA GLY A 190 -10.38 -19.66 9.15
C GLY A 190 -9.22 -18.79 8.67
N MET A 191 -9.17 -17.51 9.06
CA MET A 191 -8.05 -16.63 8.74
C MET A 191 -6.73 -17.15 9.33
N VAL A 192 -6.73 -17.59 10.59
CA VAL A 192 -5.54 -18.17 11.23
C VAL A 192 -5.10 -19.44 10.50
N ALA A 193 -6.03 -20.32 10.15
CA ALA A 193 -5.74 -21.54 9.40
C ALA A 193 -5.18 -21.25 7.99
N ALA A 194 -5.63 -20.18 7.33
CA ALA A 194 -5.18 -19.75 6.02
C ALA A 194 -3.91 -18.86 6.05
N GLY A 195 -3.35 -18.58 7.24
CA GLY A 195 -2.18 -17.70 7.39
C GLY A 195 -2.46 -16.23 7.04
N ILE A 196 -3.73 -15.80 7.09
CA ILE A 196 -4.14 -14.44 6.76
C ILE A 196 -3.94 -13.54 7.98
N SER A 197 -3.11 -12.50 7.84
CA SER A 197 -2.90 -11.52 8.91
C SER A 197 -4.13 -10.66 9.14
N GLY A 198 -4.54 -10.46 10.40
CA GLY A 198 -5.54 -9.47 10.77
C GLY A 198 -5.01 -8.05 10.64
N ASN A 199 -5.35 -7.37 9.54
CA ASN A 199 -4.96 -5.99 9.26
C ASN A 199 -6.16 -5.18 8.73
N LEU A 200 -5.92 -3.91 8.39
CA LEU A 200 -6.93 -3.01 7.83
C LEU A 200 -7.66 -3.58 6.63
N MET A 201 -6.92 -4.21 5.73
CA MET A 201 -7.44 -4.70 4.46
C MET A 201 -8.26 -5.97 4.67
N SER A 202 -7.79 -6.90 5.50
CA SER A 202 -8.50 -8.15 5.75
C SER A 202 -9.80 -7.96 6.54
N LEU A 203 -9.82 -7.02 7.49
CA LEU A 203 -10.96 -6.78 8.39
C LEU A 203 -11.87 -5.64 7.91
N GLY A 204 -11.37 -4.79 7.01
CA GLY A 204 -11.97 -3.48 6.73
C GLY A 204 -13.20 -3.47 5.85
N ALA A 205 -13.56 -4.59 5.23
CA ALA A 205 -14.77 -4.72 4.42
C ALA A 205 -15.76 -5.74 4.97
N ILE A 206 -15.62 -6.12 6.24
CA ILE A 206 -16.57 -7.01 6.88
C ILE A 206 -17.85 -6.23 7.15
N ASP A 207 -18.90 -6.57 6.41
CA ASP A 207 -20.26 -6.09 6.66
C ASP A 207 -21.02 -7.06 7.54
N PHE A 208 -21.44 -6.61 8.72
CA PHE A 208 -22.31 -7.41 9.57
C PHE A 208 -23.68 -7.61 8.95
N GLY A 209 -24.15 -6.69 8.12
CA GLY A 209 -25.46 -6.82 7.49
C GLY A 209 -25.52 -8.00 6.54
N LEU A 210 -24.47 -8.16 5.73
CA LEU A 210 -24.27 -9.34 4.88
C LEU A 210 -24.20 -10.66 5.69
N ILE A 211 -23.54 -10.61 6.86
CA ILE A 211 -23.36 -11.79 7.72
C ILE A 211 -24.69 -12.21 8.35
N VAL A 212 -25.49 -11.27 8.86
CA VAL A 212 -26.74 -11.61 9.56
C VAL A 212 -27.92 -11.89 8.66
N ASP A 213 -27.85 -11.55 7.37
CA ASP A 213 -28.98 -11.57 6.44
C ASP A 213 -29.73 -12.92 6.45
N GLY A 214 -29.00 -14.03 6.31
CA GLY A 214 -29.59 -15.37 6.34
C GLY A 214 -30.34 -15.67 7.66
N SER A 215 -29.77 -15.26 8.80
CA SER A 215 -30.41 -15.42 10.11
C SER A 215 -31.61 -14.47 10.28
N VAL A 216 -31.56 -13.26 9.73
CA VAL A 216 -32.68 -12.30 9.73
C VAL A 216 -33.86 -12.88 8.96
N VAL A 217 -33.64 -13.33 7.73
CA VAL A 217 -34.70 -13.89 6.89
C VAL A 217 -35.31 -15.14 7.54
N MET A 218 -34.49 -15.99 8.16
CA MET A 218 -34.93 -17.17 8.89
C MET A 218 -35.82 -16.80 10.09
N ILE A 219 -35.37 -15.90 10.96
CA ILE A 219 -36.11 -15.50 12.16
C ILE A 219 -37.38 -14.74 11.81
N GLU A 220 -37.34 -13.82 10.86
CA GLU A 220 -38.54 -13.08 10.42
C GLU A 220 -39.59 -14.06 9.85
N ASN A 221 -39.17 -15.05 9.06
CA ASN A 221 -40.11 -16.03 8.52
C ASN A 221 -40.73 -16.91 9.62
N ILE A 222 -39.93 -17.34 10.59
CA ILE A 222 -40.39 -18.12 11.75
C ILE A 222 -41.38 -17.30 12.60
N VAL A 223 -41.02 -16.06 12.94
CA VAL A 223 -41.83 -15.17 13.77
C VAL A 223 -43.18 -14.91 13.10
N ARG A 224 -43.18 -14.61 11.80
CA ARG A 224 -44.41 -14.41 11.00
C ARG A 224 -45.34 -15.62 11.04
N HIS A 225 -44.83 -16.82 10.78
CA HIS A 225 -45.66 -18.03 10.76
C HIS A 225 -46.22 -18.39 12.14
N ILE A 226 -45.43 -18.21 13.21
CA ILE A 226 -45.92 -18.38 14.59
C ILE A 226 -47.07 -17.40 14.85
N ALA A 227 -46.96 -16.16 14.41
CA ALA A 227 -47.99 -15.14 14.60
C ALA A 227 -49.26 -15.37 13.76
N GLU A 228 -49.12 -15.83 12.52
CA GLU A 228 -50.27 -16.19 11.65
C GLU A 228 -51.05 -17.38 12.21
N ARG A 229 -50.34 -18.45 12.60
CA ARG A 229 -50.98 -19.64 13.21
C ARG A 229 -51.65 -19.32 14.54
N ARG A 230 -51.07 -18.43 15.34
CA ARG A 230 -51.67 -17.96 16.60
C ARG A 230 -52.89 -17.06 16.39
N ARG A 231 -52.98 -16.33 15.27
CA ARG A 231 -54.20 -15.58 14.89
C ARG A 231 -55.32 -16.51 14.41
N GLN A 232 -54.97 -17.62 13.76
CA GLN A 232 -55.92 -18.64 13.29
C GLN A 232 -56.41 -19.54 14.43
N ALA A 233 -55.54 -19.87 15.39
CA ALA A 233 -55.94 -20.53 16.63
C ALA A 233 -56.69 -19.54 17.52
N LEU A 234 -58.02 -19.67 17.62
CA LEU A 234 -58.90 -18.88 18.48
C LEU A 234 -58.25 -18.62 19.87
N GLN A 235 -58.41 -17.39 20.38
CA GLN A 235 -57.71 -16.72 21.49
C GLN A 235 -57.42 -17.50 22.81
N ALA A 236 -57.83 -18.76 22.96
CA ALA A 236 -57.76 -19.54 24.19
C ALA A 236 -56.74 -20.71 24.21
N ALA A 237 -56.21 -21.19 23.08
CA ALA A 237 -55.26 -22.31 23.07
C ALA A 237 -53.79 -21.82 22.99
N ARG A 238 -53.00 -22.09 24.04
CA ARG A 238 -51.53 -21.95 23.95
C ARG A 238 -51.00 -23.04 23.01
N LEU A 239 -50.36 -22.65 21.92
CA LEU A 239 -49.61 -23.57 21.04
C LEU A 239 -48.69 -24.44 21.90
N THR A 240 -48.77 -25.75 21.73
CA THR A 240 -47.91 -26.72 22.40
C THR A 240 -46.47 -26.63 21.86
N ALA A 241 -45.52 -27.13 22.62
CA ALA A 241 -44.11 -27.09 22.22
C ALA A 241 -43.81 -27.89 20.93
N GLU A 242 -44.58 -28.95 20.68
CA GLU A 242 -44.48 -29.74 19.46
C GLU A 242 -45.03 -28.99 18.25
N GLU A 243 -46.14 -28.27 18.39
CA GLU A 243 -46.69 -27.42 17.32
C GLU A 243 -45.73 -26.28 16.96
N ILE A 244 -45.10 -25.63 17.94
CA ILE A 244 -44.10 -24.59 17.69
C ILE A 244 -42.88 -25.17 16.95
N HIS A 245 -42.42 -26.36 17.32
CA HIS A 245 -41.35 -27.04 16.58
C HIS A 245 -41.75 -27.35 15.13
N GLY A 246 -42.96 -27.87 14.92
CA GLY A 246 -43.49 -28.13 13.58
C GLY A 246 -43.53 -26.87 12.72
N ILE A 247 -44.04 -25.76 13.28
CA ILE A 247 -44.10 -24.45 12.61
C ILE A 247 -42.70 -23.95 12.27
N ILE A 248 -41.73 -24.03 13.19
CA ILE A 248 -40.35 -23.60 12.93
C ILE A 248 -39.72 -24.40 11.79
N LEU A 249 -39.96 -25.71 11.76
CA LEU A 249 -39.39 -26.60 10.76
C LEU A 249 -40.03 -26.39 9.37
N GLU A 250 -41.34 -26.18 9.30
CA GLU A 250 -42.06 -25.80 8.07
C GLU A 250 -41.58 -24.43 7.56
N SER A 251 -41.52 -23.43 8.45
CA SER A 251 -41.07 -22.07 8.13
C SER A 251 -39.61 -22.04 7.67
N GLY A 252 -38.75 -22.84 8.30
CA GLY A 252 -37.35 -22.94 7.93
C GLY A 252 -37.17 -23.58 6.55
N ARG A 253 -37.91 -24.66 6.25
CA ARG A 253 -37.87 -25.33 4.93
C ARG A 253 -38.28 -24.41 3.78
N GLU A 254 -39.21 -23.49 4.01
CA GLU A 254 -39.63 -22.51 3.00
C GLU A 254 -38.46 -21.61 2.55
N VAL A 255 -37.66 -21.10 3.49
CA VAL A 255 -36.63 -20.10 3.21
C VAL A 255 -35.22 -20.68 3.03
N LEU A 256 -35.03 -21.97 3.31
CA LEU A 256 -33.74 -22.65 3.22
C LEU A 256 -33.11 -22.53 1.83
N ARG A 257 -33.86 -22.90 0.78
CA ARG A 257 -33.37 -22.84 -0.60
C ARG A 257 -33.06 -21.40 -1.04
N PRO A 258 -33.97 -20.41 -0.88
CA PRO A 258 -33.66 -19.01 -1.16
C PRO A 258 -32.41 -18.50 -0.44
N ILE A 259 -32.25 -18.78 0.87
CA ILE A 259 -31.10 -18.32 1.66
C ILE A 259 -29.78 -18.97 1.19
N PHE A 260 -29.79 -20.26 0.84
CA PHE A 260 -28.59 -20.95 0.35
C PHE A 260 -28.10 -20.34 -0.96
N PHE A 261 -28.99 -20.15 -1.94
CA PHE A 261 -28.63 -19.55 -3.22
C PHE A 261 -28.24 -18.08 -3.07
N ALA A 262 -28.96 -17.34 -2.24
CA ALA A 262 -28.65 -15.95 -1.87
C ALA A 262 -27.22 -15.77 -1.37
N VAL A 263 -26.85 -16.47 -0.30
CA VAL A 263 -25.52 -16.37 0.29
C VAL A 263 -24.47 -16.98 -0.64
N GLY A 264 -24.82 -18.04 -1.38
CA GLY A 264 -23.97 -18.64 -2.41
C GLY A 264 -23.62 -17.67 -3.54
N ILE A 265 -24.58 -16.85 -4.01
CA ILE A 265 -24.34 -15.79 -5.01
C ILE A 265 -23.33 -14.79 -4.45
N ILE A 266 -23.50 -14.34 -3.21
CA ILE A 266 -22.55 -13.42 -2.58
C ILE A 266 -21.15 -14.04 -2.53
N ILE A 267 -21.01 -15.28 -2.05
CA ILE A 267 -19.71 -16.00 -2.01
C ILE A 267 -19.08 -16.08 -3.41
N MET A 268 -19.87 -16.43 -4.42
CA MET A 268 -19.38 -16.56 -5.80
C MET A 268 -18.95 -15.23 -6.41
N VAL A 269 -19.54 -14.12 -5.98
CA VAL A 269 -19.16 -12.77 -6.41
C VAL A 269 -17.82 -12.34 -5.83
N TYR A 270 -17.43 -12.85 -4.66
CA TYR A 270 -16.09 -12.64 -4.09
C TYR A 270 -15.01 -13.56 -4.69
N LEU A 271 -15.39 -14.67 -5.33
CA LEU A 271 -14.43 -15.64 -5.88
C LEU A 271 -13.53 -15.03 -6.99
N PRO A 272 -14.05 -14.23 -7.95
CA PRO A 272 -13.22 -13.54 -8.93
C PRO A 272 -12.16 -12.61 -8.31
N ILE A 273 -12.42 -12.03 -7.13
CA ILE A 273 -11.44 -11.17 -6.44
C ILE A 273 -10.19 -11.97 -6.04
N LEU A 274 -10.31 -13.27 -5.77
CA LEU A 274 -9.18 -14.14 -5.45
C LEU A 274 -8.23 -14.34 -6.64
N THR A 275 -8.65 -14.01 -7.86
CA THR A 275 -7.82 -14.09 -9.07
C THR A 275 -6.91 -12.89 -9.27
N LEU A 276 -7.12 -11.82 -8.49
CA LEU A 276 -6.24 -10.65 -8.49
C LEU A 276 -4.83 -11.06 -8.08
N GLN A 277 -3.83 -10.63 -8.86
CA GLN A 277 -2.42 -10.89 -8.59
C GLN A 277 -1.73 -9.58 -8.19
N GLY A 278 -0.40 -9.57 -8.09
CA GLY A 278 0.36 -8.35 -7.84
C GLY A 278 0.01 -7.68 -6.50
N ILE A 279 0.00 -6.35 -6.51
CA ILE A 279 -0.21 -5.52 -5.32
C ILE A 279 -1.68 -5.55 -4.90
N GLU A 280 -2.60 -5.42 -5.85
CA GLU A 280 -4.04 -5.47 -5.61
C GLU A 280 -4.46 -6.83 -5.04
N GLY A 281 -3.86 -7.94 -5.50
CA GLY A 281 -4.09 -9.26 -4.91
C GLY A 281 -3.60 -9.36 -3.46
N LYS A 282 -2.39 -8.85 -3.17
CA LYS A 282 -1.88 -8.80 -1.79
C LYS A 282 -2.75 -7.94 -0.86
N MET A 283 -3.44 -6.95 -1.42
CA MET A 283 -4.32 -6.03 -0.69
C MET A 283 -5.73 -6.61 -0.49
N PHE A 284 -6.38 -7.15 -1.54
CA PHE A 284 -7.81 -7.48 -1.51
C PHE A 284 -8.12 -8.98 -1.39
N THR A 285 -7.20 -9.89 -1.72
CA THR A 285 -7.42 -11.34 -1.52
C THR A 285 -7.66 -11.72 -0.04
N PRO A 286 -6.88 -11.19 0.93
CA PRO A 286 -7.17 -11.39 2.37
C PRO A 286 -8.58 -10.96 2.78
N MET A 287 -9.07 -9.87 2.19
CA MET A 287 -10.39 -9.32 2.47
C MET A 287 -11.50 -10.24 1.96
N ALA A 288 -11.42 -10.65 0.70
CA ALA A 288 -12.40 -11.57 0.10
C ALA A 288 -12.46 -12.91 0.85
N MET A 289 -11.31 -13.49 1.22
CA MET A 289 -11.24 -14.72 2.01
C MET A 289 -11.93 -14.57 3.37
N THR A 290 -11.71 -13.45 4.06
CA THR A 290 -12.31 -13.20 5.37
C THR A 290 -13.83 -13.12 5.28
N VAL A 291 -14.36 -12.42 4.27
CA VAL A 291 -15.80 -12.34 4.02
C VAL A 291 -16.38 -13.71 3.63
N ILE A 292 -15.70 -14.47 2.77
CA ILE A 292 -16.13 -15.83 2.38
C ILE A 292 -16.23 -16.73 3.62
N PHE A 293 -15.23 -16.73 4.50
CA PHE A 293 -15.28 -17.51 5.75
C PHE A 293 -16.43 -17.07 6.65
N ALA A 294 -16.65 -15.76 6.79
CA ALA A 294 -17.76 -15.24 7.59
C ALA A 294 -19.14 -15.62 7.03
N LEU A 295 -19.30 -15.63 5.70
CA LEU A 295 -20.53 -16.02 5.02
C LEU A 295 -20.81 -17.50 5.07
N ILE A 296 -19.79 -18.34 4.90
CA ILE A 296 -19.93 -19.79 5.08
C ILE A 296 -20.35 -20.08 6.53
N ALA A 297 -19.72 -19.42 7.50
CA ALA A 297 -20.08 -19.55 8.89
C ALA A 297 -21.50 -19.07 9.18
N SER A 298 -21.90 -17.90 8.64
CA SER A 298 -23.26 -17.38 8.85
C SER A 298 -24.33 -18.28 8.22
N LEU A 299 -24.07 -18.85 7.05
CA LEU A 299 -24.97 -19.79 6.40
C LEU A 299 -25.17 -21.05 7.26
N VAL A 300 -24.08 -21.62 7.79
CA VAL A 300 -24.14 -22.78 8.69
C VAL A 300 -24.95 -22.43 9.95
N LEU A 301 -24.69 -21.26 10.57
CA LEU A 301 -25.40 -20.82 11.77
C LEU A 301 -26.87 -20.47 11.51
N ALA A 302 -27.21 -19.96 10.33
CA ALA A 302 -28.58 -19.66 9.92
C ALA A 302 -29.43 -20.94 9.81
N PHE A 303 -28.84 -22.06 9.37
CA PHE A 303 -29.56 -23.34 9.22
C PHE A 303 -29.53 -24.21 10.47
N THR A 304 -28.51 -24.10 11.31
CA THR A 304 -28.34 -24.96 12.49
C THR A 304 -28.75 -24.25 13.78
N LEU A 305 -27.99 -23.24 14.18
CA LEU A 305 -28.14 -22.60 15.48
C LEU A 305 -29.40 -21.71 15.56
N THR A 306 -29.68 -20.96 14.49
CA THR A 306 -30.78 -19.97 14.48
C THR A 306 -32.15 -20.61 14.74
N PRO A 307 -32.55 -21.72 14.06
CA PRO A 307 -33.83 -22.39 14.32
C PRO A 307 -33.90 -23.05 15.70
N VAL A 308 -32.78 -23.56 16.20
CA VAL A 308 -32.69 -24.18 17.55
C VAL A 308 -32.88 -23.11 18.63
N LEU A 309 -32.23 -21.96 18.52
CA LEU A 309 -32.42 -20.86 19.46
C LEU A 309 -33.84 -20.28 19.38
N ALA A 310 -34.41 -20.22 18.16
CA ALA A 310 -35.80 -19.83 17.96
C ALA A 310 -36.76 -20.75 18.73
N SER A 311 -36.55 -22.08 18.67
CA SER A 311 -37.44 -23.02 19.37
C SER A 311 -37.34 -22.94 20.90
N LEU A 312 -36.15 -22.62 21.42
CA LEU A 312 -35.94 -22.44 22.86
C LEU A 312 -36.51 -21.12 23.38
N TRP A 313 -36.26 -20.00 22.69
CA TRP A 313 -36.54 -18.64 23.21
C TRP A 313 -37.90 -18.06 22.79
N LEU A 314 -38.47 -18.48 21.64
CA LEU A 314 -39.78 -18.00 21.18
C LEU A 314 -40.96 -18.80 21.77
N ARG A 315 -40.67 -19.85 22.55
CA ARG A 315 -41.66 -20.77 23.17
C ARG A 315 -42.69 -20.11 24.10
N ARG A 316 -42.40 -18.93 24.65
CA ARG A 316 -43.28 -18.22 25.63
C ARG A 316 -44.22 -17.18 24.99
N GLY A 317 -44.40 -17.22 23.67
CA GLY A 317 -45.33 -16.37 22.95
C GLY A 317 -44.65 -15.16 22.31
N VAL A 318 -44.99 -14.94 21.04
CA VAL A 318 -44.60 -13.77 20.25
C VAL A 318 -45.88 -13.00 19.94
N ASN A 319 -45.89 -11.71 20.25
CA ASN A 319 -46.92 -10.80 19.77
C ASN A 319 -46.32 -10.10 18.55
N GLU A 320 -46.86 -10.38 17.38
CA GLU A 320 -46.49 -9.70 16.15
C GLU A 320 -47.38 -8.47 16.01
N GLU A 321 -46.92 -7.37 16.58
CA GLU A 321 -47.40 -6.06 16.15
C GLU A 321 -46.41 -5.48 15.16
N GLU A 322 -46.91 -5.08 13.99
CA GLU A 322 -46.10 -4.30 13.06
C GLU A 322 -45.62 -3.05 13.80
N THR A 323 -44.30 -2.87 13.84
CA THR A 323 -43.69 -1.70 14.46
C THR A 323 -44.23 -0.43 13.82
N TRP A 324 -44.37 0.63 14.61
CA TRP A 324 -44.91 1.91 14.14
C TRP A 324 -44.20 2.42 12.87
N ILE A 325 -42.87 2.22 12.80
CA ILE A 325 -42.04 2.56 11.65
C ILE A 325 -42.51 1.84 10.38
N ILE A 326 -42.66 0.51 10.44
CA ILE A 326 -43.09 -0.29 9.29
C ILE A 326 -44.51 0.07 8.86
N ARG A 327 -45.40 0.37 9.80
CA ARG A 327 -46.77 0.77 9.49
C ARG A 327 -46.82 2.10 8.71
N GLN A 328 -46.00 3.08 9.09
CA GLN A 328 -45.87 4.34 8.36
C GLN A 328 -45.25 4.13 6.98
N VAL A 329 -44.19 3.31 6.90
CA VAL A 329 -43.56 2.96 5.63
C VAL A 329 -44.57 2.31 4.68
N LYS A 330 -45.35 1.31 5.14
CA LYS A 330 -46.40 0.68 4.32
C LYS A 330 -47.46 1.68 3.86
N ARG A 331 -47.87 2.61 4.74
CA ARG A 331 -48.85 3.64 4.42
C ARG A 331 -48.39 4.57 3.29
N PHE A 332 -47.10 4.90 3.25
CA PHE A 332 -46.52 5.70 2.17
C PHE A 332 -46.18 4.86 0.93
N TYR A 333 -45.70 3.63 1.13
CA TYR A 333 -45.27 2.73 0.06
C TYR A 333 -46.42 2.24 -0.81
N HIS A 334 -47.55 1.84 -0.20
CA HIS A 334 -48.71 1.29 -0.91
C HIS A 334 -49.26 2.21 -2.03
N PRO A 335 -49.51 3.52 -1.79
CA PRO A 335 -49.97 4.42 -2.87
C PRO A 335 -48.91 4.65 -3.94
N VAL A 336 -47.62 4.70 -3.58
CA VAL A 336 -46.51 4.86 -4.53
C VAL A 336 -46.40 3.63 -5.44
N LEU A 337 -46.45 2.43 -4.86
CA LEU A 337 -46.44 1.16 -5.59
C LEU A 337 -47.63 1.06 -6.56
N ASN A 338 -48.83 1.41 -6.11
CA ASN A 338 -50.02 1.40 -6.99
C ASN A 338 -49.87 2.39 -8.15
N ARG A 339 -49.20 3.54 -7.95
CA ARG A 339 -48.96 4.53 -9.00
C ARG A 339 -47.91 4.04 -10.01
N THR A 340 -46.83 3.43 -9.55
CA THR A 340 -45.80 2.86 -10.45
C THR A 340 -46.36 1.69 -11.27
N MET A 341 -47.18 0.83 -10.67
CA MET A 341 -47.80 -0.31 -11.36
C MET A 341 -48.88 0.09 -12.39
N LYS A 342 -49.53 1.24 -12.22
CA LYS A 342 -50.44 1.80 -13.23
C LYS A 342 -49.70 2.32 -14.47
N HIS A 343 -48.46 2.77 -14.30
CA HIS A 343 -47.64 3.36 -15.37
C HIS A 343 -46.26 2.68 -15.47
N PRO A 344 -46.21 1.41 -15.92
CA PRO A 344 -44.97 0.64 -15.97
C PRO A 344 -43.92 1.22 -16.93
N ALA A 345 -44.35 1.72 -18.09
CA ALA A 345 -43.44 2.32 -19.07
C ALA A 345 -42.75 3.58 -18.54
N ILE A 346 -43.47 4.42 -17.78
CA ILE A 346 -42.90 5.63 -17.16
C ILE A 346 -41.90 5.24 -16.08
N THR A 347 -42.24 4.28 -15.22
CA THR A 347 -41.37 3.80 -14.14
C THR A 347 -40.08 3.21 -14.70
N GLY A 348 -40.17 2.36 -15.73
CA GLY A 348 -39.01 1.81 -16.42
C GLY A 348 -38.17 2.88 -17.11
N SER A 349 -38.80 3.87 -17.74
CA SER A 349 -38.11 4.99 -18.40
C SER A 349 -37.34 5.87 -17.41
N ILE A 350 -37.91 6.15 -16.22
CA ILE A 350 -37.21 6.89 -15.15
C ILE A 350 -35.98 6.11 -14.69
N ALA A 351 -36.12 4.80 -14.43
CA ALA A 351 -35.00 3.96 -14.02
C ALA A 351 -33.89 3.91 -15.09
N ALA A 352 -34.27 3.76 -16.36
CA ALA A 352 -33.33 3.79 -17.48
C ALA A 352 -32.65 5.17 -17.64
N THR A 353 -33.39 6.27 -17.42
CA THR A 353 -32.85 7.63 -17.49
C THR A 353 -31.86 7.89 -16.36
N LEU A 354 -32.17 7.46 -15.13
CA LEU A 354 -31.23 7.54 -14.00
C LEU A 354 -29.96 6.74 -14.26
N PHE A 355 -30.09 5.56 -14.86
CA PHE A 355 -28.94 4.77 -15.27
C PHE A 355 -28.11 5.46 -16.36
N ALA A 356 -28.74 5.97 -17.42
CA ALA A 356 -28.04 6.72 -18.46
C ALA A 356 -27.34 7.98 -17.91
N ALA A 357 -28.01 8.74 -17.03
CA ALA A 357 -27.40 9.88 -16.35
C ALA A 357 -26.20 9.45 -15.49
N SER A 358 -26.28 8.30 -14.81
CA SER A 358 -25.14 7.77 -14.06
C SER A 358 -23.95 7.43 -14.94
N LEU A 359 -24.17 6.92 -16.16
CA LEU A 359 -23.08 6.60 -17.10
C LEU A 359 -22.39 7.88 -17.60
N VAL A 360 -23.16 8.96 -17.81
CA VAL A 360 -22.61 10.28 -18.13
C VAL A 360 -21.78 10.81 -16.97
N VAL A 361 -22.25 10.70 -15.73
CA VAL A 361 -21.46 11.09 -14.54
C VAL A 361 -20.22 10.21 -14.39
N ALA A 362 -20.32 8.92 -14.68
CA ALA A 362 -19.19 7.99 -14.61
C ALA A 362 -18.06 8.37 -15.58
N SER A 363 -18.36 8.90 -16.76
CA SER A 363 -17.33 9.35 -17.70
C SER A 363 -16.58 10.61 -17.24
N PHE A 364 -17.09 11.31 -16.22
CA PHE A 364 -16.40 12.45 -15.59
C PHE A 364 -15.67 12.07 -14.30
N LEU A 365 -15.83 10.84 -13.80
CA LEU A 365 -15.09 10.37 -12.63
C LEU A 365 -13.63 10.10 -13.01
N GLY A 366 -12.72 10.73 -12.26
CA GLY A 366 -11.30 10.40 -12.33
C GLY A 366 -11.00 8.99 -11.83
N ALA A 367 -9.80 8.48 -12.09
CA ALA A 367 -9.39 7.16 -11.60
C ALA A 367 -8.01 7.18 -10.93
N GLU A 368 -7.88 6.38 -9.87
CA GLU A 368 -6.65 6.19 -9.10
C GLU A 368 -6.49 4.72 -8.68
N PHE A 369 -5.28 4.27 -8.36
CA PHE A 369 -5.05 2.87 -7.97
C PHE A 369 -5.66 2.56 -6.60
N ILE A 370 -5.12 3.17 -5.54
CA ILE A 370 -5.57 3.02 -4.16
C ILE A 370 -5.50 4.40 -3.51
N PRO A 371 -6.49 4.79 -2.69
CA PRO A 371 -6.43 6.04 -1.92
C PRO A 371 -5.18 6.10 -1.04
N LYS A 372 -4.59 7.29 -0.91
CA LYS A 372 -3.38 7.48 -0.09
C LYS A 372 -3.70 7.28 1.40
N LEU A 373 -3.01 6.33 2.03
CA LEU A 373 -3.13 6.05 3.46
C LEU A 373 -2.37 7.11 4.26
N ASP A 374 -2.97 7.71 5.29
CA ASP A 374 -2.23 8.60 6.19
C ASP A 374 -1.44 7.82 7.24
N GLU A 375 -0.12 7.95 7.20
CA GLU A 375 0.82 7.31 8.14
C GLU A 375 1.04 8.13 9.42
N GLY A 376 0.57 9.38 9.48
CA GLY A 376 0.83 10.31 10.59
C GLY A 376 2.25 10.87 10.62
N ALA A 377 3.01 10.69 9.54
CA ALA A 377 4.32 11.28 9.32
C ALA A 377 4.43 11.80 7.88
N ILE A 378 5.39 12.71 7.64
CA ILE A 378 5.75 13.20 6.31
C ILE A 378 7.20 12.81 6.04
N ALA A 379 7.46 12.29 4.85
CA ALA A 379 8.81 12.09 4.33
C ALA A 379 9.08 13.17 3.27
N ILE A 380 10.14 13.94 3.45
CA ILE A 380 10.58 14.98 2.52
C ILE A 380 11.89 14.52 1.90
N GLN A 381 11.98 14.52 0.59
CA GLN A 381 13.24 14.32 -0.10
C GLN A 381 13.82 15.67 -0.52
N ALA A 382 15.04 15.95 -0.11
CA ALA A 382 15.79 17.13 -0.52
C ALA A 382 16.86 16.75 -1.55
N TRP A 383 16.78 17.34 -2.74
CA TRP A 383 17.68 17.09 -3.86
C TRP A 383 18.54 18.33 -4.15
N ARG A 384 19.85 18.11 -4.18
CA ARG A 384 20.87 19.14 -4.48
C ARG A 384 21.48 18.86 -5.85
N LEU A 385 22.52 19.60 -6.22
CA LEU A 385 23.34 19.28 -7.39
C LEU A 385 24.23 18.07 -7.07
N PRO A 386 24.57 17.21 -8.05
CA PRO A 386 25.33 15.98 -7.79
C PRO A 386 26.75 16.25 -7.28
N SER A 387 27.28 17.43 -7.58
CA SER A 387 28.63 17.85 -7.19
C SER A 387 28.76 18.31 -5.74
N VAL A 388 27.68 18.30 -4.96
CA VAL A 388 27.71 18.77 -3.57
C VAL A 388 28.57 17.86 -2.69
N SER A 389 29.33 18.43 -1.75
CA SER A 389 30.07 17.64 -0.76
C SER A 389 29.15 17.14 0.34
N LEU A 390 29.53 16.03 1.00
CA LEU A 390 28.77 15.53 2.14
C LEU A 390 28.67 16.57 3.26
N GLU A 391 29.74 17.33 3.55
CA GLU A 391 29.69 18.36 4.59
C GLU A 391 28.68 19.46 4.25
N GLU A 392 28.62 19.89 2.97
CA GLU A 392 27.66 20.89 2.54
C GLU A 392 26.22 20.34 2.57
N SER A 393 26.01 19.09 2.14
CA SER A 393 24.69 18.45 2.26
C SER A 393 24.24 18.36 3.72
N VAL A 394 25.14 18.03 4.66
CA VAL A 394 24.84 18.01 6.11
C VAL A 394 24.50 19.40 6.64
N ARG A 395 25.26 20.44 6.28
CA ARG A 395 24.97 21.83 6.66
C ARG A 395 23.60 22.27 6.15
N ASN A 396 23.34 22.02 4.87
CA ASN A 396 22.09 22.34 4.20
C ASN A 396 20.90 21.61 4.84
N THR A 397 21.03 20.29 5.08
CA THR A 397 20.03 19.48 5.79
C THR A 397 19.79 19.97 7.20
N THR A 398 20.84 20.32 7.95
CA THR A 398 20.69 20.88 9.32
C THR A 398 19.86 22.17 9.29
N ARG A 399 20.03 23.00 8.26
CA ARG A 399 19.22 24.20 8.07
C ARG A 399 17.75 23.87 7.78
N ILE A 400 17.50 22.86 6.94
CA ILE A 400 16.15 22.34 6.67
C ILE A 400 15.47 21.89 7.97
N GLU A 401 16.18 21.12 8.80
CA GLU A 401 15.66 20.66 10.09
C GLU A 401 15.31 21.81 11.03
N GLN A 402 16.16 22.84 11.12
CA GLN A 402 15.91 24.02 11.94
C GLN A 402 14.62 24.73 11.52
N VAL A 403 14.39 24.86 10.21
CA VAL A 403 13.17 25.48 9.67
C VAL A 403 11.95 24.64 10.00
N LEU A 404 12.01 23.33 9.75
CA LEU A 404 10.89 22.43 10.05
C LEU A 404 10.58 22.37 11.54
N LYS A 405 11.59 22.46 12.42
CA LYS A 405 11.41 22.51 13.87
C LYS A 405 10.77 23.81 14.37
N THR A 406 10.63 24.85 13.55
CA THR A 406 9.85 26.06 13.93
C THR A 406 8.34 25.82 13.93
N PHE A 407 7.88 24.79 13.22
CA PHE A 407 6.46 24.46 13.17
C PHE A 407 6.01 23.71 14.43
N PRO A 408 4.93 24.15 15.10
CA PRO A 408 4.49 23.58 16.37
C PRO A 408 4.00 22.12 16.23
N GLU A 409 3.62 21.69 15.02
CA GLU A 409 3.19 20.33 14.70
C GLU A 409 4.34 19.31 14.74
N VAL A 410 5.60 19.76 14.62
CA VAL A 410 6.75 18.86 14.41
C VAL A 410 7.39 18.41 15.72
N ILE A 411 7.26 17.12 16.03
CA ILE A 411 7.88 16.48 17.21
C ILE A 411 9.38 16.37 17.00
N SER A 412 9.81 15.75 15.90
CA SER A 412 11.22 15.54 15.59
C SER A 412 11.43 15.49 14.08
N VAL A 413 12.62 15.92 13.65
CA VAL A 413 13.06 15.82 12.27
C VAL A 413 14.35 15.01 12.24
N ILE A 414 14.38 13.95 11.45
CA ILE A 414 15.53 13.08 11.31
C ILE A 414 15.86 13.00 9.83
N SER A 415 17.08 13.38 9.47
CA SER A 415 17.49 13.40 8.07
C SER A 415 18.61 12.43 7.82
N ARG A 416 18.45 11.60 6.80
CA ARG A 416 19.46 10.66 6.31
C ARG A 416 19.98 11.20 4.98
N THR A 417 21.26 11.51 4.91
CA THR A 417 21.92 12.02 3.70
C THR A 417 22.87 10.97 3.17
N GLY A 418 22.85 10.70 1.88
CA GLY A 418 23.66 9.63 1.27
C GLY A 418 23.29 8.23 1.74
N ARG A 419 24.19 7.28 1.49
CA ARG A 419 23.93 5.84 1.70
C ARG A 419 24.36 5.34 3.08
N PRO A 420 23.64 4.36 3.66
CA PRO A 420 24.12 3.62 4.83
C PRO A 420 25.33 2.72 4.50
N GLU A 421 26.01 2.23 5.53
CA GLU A 421 27.16 1.31 5.38
C GLU A 421 26.74 -0.05 4.77
N ILE A 422 25.52 -0.50 5.08
CA ILE A 422 24.89 -1.63 4.42
C ILE A 422 24.29 -1.13 3.11
N ALA A 423 24.56 -1.81 1.99
CA ALA A 423 24.11 -1.41 0.65
C ALA A 423 22.62 -1.70 0.39
N THR A 424 21.73 -1.18 1.25
CA THR A 424 20.26 -1.28 1.07
C THR A 424 19.67 -0.11 0.31
N ASP A 425 20.40 1.00 0.19
CA ASP A 425 19.93 2.22 -0.48
C ASP A 425 21.09 2.83 -1.29
N PRO A 426 21.01 2.91 -2.63
CA PRO A 426 22.05 3.48 -3.48
C PRO A 426 22.02 5.02 -3.54
N MET A 427 21.48 5.69 -2.52
CA MET A 427 21.36 7.14 -2.45
C MET A 427 22.72 7.86 -2.44
N GLY A 428 22.91 8.82 -3.35
CA GLY A 428 24.06 9.72 -3.39
C GLY A 428 24.01 10.81 -2.30
N VAL A 429 25.13 11.49 -2.08
CA VAL A 429 25.26 12.52 -1.03
C VAL A 429 24.46 13.79 -1.32
N GLU A 430 24.02 13.96 -2.56
CA GLU A 430 23.16 15.04 -3.04
C GLU A 430 21.70 14.89 -2.60
N VAL A 431 21.30 13.70 -2.16
CA VAL A 431 19.93 13.41 -1.72
C VAL A 431 19.90 13.21 -0.21
N SER A 432 18.86 13.79 0.41
CA SER A 432 18.53 13.54 1.81
C SER A 432 17.08 13.12 1.96
N ASP A 433 16.84 12.02 2.68
CA ASP A 433 15.52 11.61 3.14
C ASP A 433 15.27 12.14 4.55
N ILE A 434 14.29 13.02 4.66
CA ILE A 434 13.97 13.78 5.87
C ILE A 434 12.64 13.28 6.41
N TYR A 435 12.69 12.60 7.55
CA TYR A 435 11.52 12.10 8.27
C TYR A 435 11.03 13.18 9.24
N VAL A 436 9.83 13.68 8.99
CA VAL A 436 9.15 14.66 9.85
C VAL A 436 8.06 13.94 10.64
N LEU A 437 8.30 13.78 11.94
CA LEU A 437 7.34 13.19 12.85
C LEU A 437 6.39 14.26 13.36
N LEU A 438 5.10 14.02 13.21
CA LEU A 438 4.05 14.99 13.53
C LEU A 438 3.34 14.63 14.83
N LYS A 439 2.83 15.67 15.49
CA LYS A 439 1.85 15.55 16.56
C LYS A 439 0.54 14.92 16.03
N PRO A 440 -0.29 14.35 16.91
CA PRO A 440 -1.64 13.95 16.55
C PRO A 440 -2.40 15.08 15.82
N HIS A 441 -3.24 14.71 14.86
CA HIS A 441 -3.96 15.64 13.98
C HIS A 441 -4.78 16.70 14.75
N ASP A 442 -5.32 16.33 15.92
CA ASP A 442 -6.14 17.22 16.75
C ASP A 442 -5.34 18.37 17.41
N GLU A 443 -4.01 18.28 17.43
CA GLU A 443 -3.11 19.29 17.98
C GLU A 443 -2.54 20.25 16.92
N TRP A 444 -3.01 20.15 15.66
CA TRP A 444 -2.48 20.96 14.56
C TRP A 444 -3.05 22.39 14.57
N THR A 445 -2.18 23.37 14.37
CA THR A 445 -2.51 24.80 14.46
C THR A 445 -2.26 25.57 13.16
N THR A 446 -1.22 25.21 12.41
CA THR A 446 -0.80 25.86 11.16
C THR A 446 -1.76 25.56 10.02
N ALA A 447 -2.22 24.31 9.90
CA ALA A 447 -3.15 23.87 8.89
C ALA A 447 -4.04 22.75 9.44
N ARG A 448 -5.28 22.68 8.96
CA ARG A 448 -6.24 21.62 9.32
C ARG A 448 -6.09 20.35 8.49
N THR A 449 -5.29 20.39 7.43
CA THR A 449 -5.14 19.30 6.45
C THR A 449 -3.66 19.08 6.19
N LYS A 450 -3.29 17.82 5.92
CA LYS A 450 -1.90 17.45 5.63
C LYS A 450 -1.35 18.17 4.41
N GLU A 451 -2.17 18.34 3.37
CA GLU A 451 -1.83 19.07 2.15
C GLU A 451 -1.50 20.53 2.44
N GLY A 452 -2.33 21.20 3.26
CA GLY A 452 -2.07 22.57 3.72
C GLY A 452 -0.78 22.70 4.52
N LEU A 453 -0.46 21.69 5.34
CA LEU A 453 0.80 21.66 6.09
C LEU A 453 2.01 21.47 5.16
N ILE A 454 1.90 20.58 4.16
CA ILE A 454 2.92 20.38 3.13
C ILE A 454 3.17 21.68 2.34
N GLN A 455 2.12 22.41 1.97
CA GLN A 455 2.25 23.70 1.29
C GLN A 455 2.96 24.74 2.16
N ALA A 456 2.67 24.77 3.47
CA ALA A 456 3.35 25.66 4.42
C ALA A 456 4.84 25.31 4.57
N TYR A 457 5.17 24.01 4.66
CA TYR A 457 6.56 23.53 4.70
C TYR A 457 7.29 23.90 3.40
N ASP A 458 6.68 23.66 2.25
CA ASP A 458 7.28 23.95 0.95
C ASP A 458 7.59 25.44 0.77
N ALA A 459 6.65 26.31 1.13
CA ALA A 459 6.87 27.76 1.09
C ALA A 459 8.01 28.20 2.03
N ALA A 460 8.11 27.63 3.23
CA ALA A 460 9.17 27.95 4.18
C ALA A 460 10.53 27.43 3.72
N LEU A 461 10.61 26.20 3.22
CA LEU A 461 11.83 25.56 2.76
C LEU A 461 12.40 26.22 1.50
N LYS A 462 11.55 26.55 0.52
CA LYS A 462 11.97 27.28 -0.69
C LYS A 462 12.61 28.63 -0.38
N ARG A 463 12.15 29.32 0.67
CA ARG A 463 12.72 30.60 1.13
C ARG A 463 14.04 30.40 1.87
N ALA A 464 14.12 29.39 2.74
CA ALA A 464 15.27 29.20 3.61
C ALA A 464 16.47 28.56 2.92
N VAL A 465 16.24 27.71 1.90
CA VAL A 465 17.27 26.90 1.26
C VAL A 465 17.11 26.93 -0.27
N PRO A 466 17.53 28.04 -0.93
CA PRO A 466 17.42 28.16 -2.37
C PRO A 466 18.31 27.13 -3.09
N GLY A 467 17.86 26.67 -4.26
CA GLY A 467 18.61 25.71 -5.09
C GLY A 467 18.44 24.24 -4.71
N THR A 468 17.71 23.93 -3.63
CA THR A 468 17.30 22.56 -3.28
C THR A 468 15.88 22.28 -3.77
N LYS A 469 15.68 21.15 -4.43
CA LYS A 469 14.34 20.69 -4.85
C LYS A 469 13.77 19.75 -3.79
N PHE A 470 12.49 19.94 -3.45
CA PHE A 470 11.79 19.13 -2.47
C PHE A 470 10.72 18.26 -3.12
N SER A 471 10.60 17.01 -2.67
CA SER A 471 9.49 16.12 -2.97
C SER A 471 8.88 15.63 -1.66
N TYR A 472 7.56 15.49 -1.60
CA TYR A 472 6.85 15.13 -0.37
C TYR A 472 6.08 13.82 -0.57
N SER A 473 6.27 12.91 0.37
CA SER A 473 5.64 11.59 0.44
C SER A 473 5.49 11.19 1.92
N GLN A 474 5.37 9.89 2.20
CA GLN A 474 5.27 9.31 3.53
C GLN A 474 6.24 8.14 3.68
N PRO A 475 6.66 7.77 4.91
CA PRO A 475 7.70 6.76 5.11
C PRO A 475 7.46 5.40 4.41
N ILE A 476 6.26 4.84 4.49
CA ILE A 476 5.90 3.56 3.86
C ILE A 476 5.62 3.79 2.37
N GLU A 477 4.83 4.82 2.02
CA GLU A 477 4.51 5.18 0.63
C GLU A 477 5.79 5.34 -0.21
N LEU A 478 6.75 6.14 0.27
CA LEU A 478 8.05 6.39 -0.36
C LEU A 478 8.80 5.09 -0.67
N ARG A 479 8.84 4.16 0.30
CA ARG A 479 9.58 2.90 0.16
C ARG A 479 8.84 1.88 -0.69
N VAL A 480 7.52 1.88 -0.64
CA VAL A 480 6.69 1.04 -1.51
C VAL A 480 6.81 1.50 -2.95
N GLN A 481 6.74 2.81 -3.23
CA GLN A 481 6.95 3.37 -4.57
C GLN A 481 8.34 3.02 -5.11
N GLU A 482 9.39 3.19 -4.28
CA GLU A 482 10.77 2.85 -4.66
C GLU A 482 10.91 1.37 -5.03
N LEU A 483 10.31 0.46 -4.25
CA LEU A 483 10.36 -0.97 -4.51
C LEU A 483 9.57 -1.39 -5.76
N ILE A 484 8.52 -0.64 -6.11
CA ILE A 484 7.65 -0.97 -7.25
C ILE A 484 8.25 -0.46 -8.56
N ALA A 485 8.57 0.83 -8.62
CA ALA A 485 8.90 1.52 -9.87
C ALA A 485 10.35 2.02 -9.94
N GLY A 486 11.15 1.76 -8.90
CA GLY A 486 12.51 2.29 -8.80
C GLY A 486 12.58 3.81 -8.69
N VAL A 487 11.44 4.47 -8.42
CA VAL A 487 11.33 5.92 -8.19
C VAL A 487 10.48 6.19 -6.96
N ARG A 488 10.58 7.39 -6.40
CA ARG A 488 9.99 7.75 -5.10
C ARG A 488 8.83 8.74 -5.23
N SER A 489 8.19 8.76 -6.40
CA SER A 489 7.09 9.65 -6.76
C SER A 489 5.92 8.84 -7.35
N ASP A 490 4.73 9.44 -7.43
CA ASP A 490 3.51 8.75 -7.88
C ASP A 490 3.63 8.18 -9.31
N ILE A 491 4.29 8.92 -10.21
CA ILE A 491 4.50 8.56 -11.62
C ILE A 491 5.99 8.56 -11.94
N ALA A 492 6.41 7.54 -12.71
CA ALA A 492 7.71 7.44 -13.34
C ALA A 492 7.55 7.53 -14.86
N ILE A 493 8.16 8.50 -15.52
CA ILE A 493 8.23 8.56 -16.99
C ILE A 493 9.63 8.12 -17.36
N SER A 494 9.78 6.83 -17.69
CA SER A 494 11.07 6.23 -18.06
C SER A 494 11.34 6.48 -19.53
N ILE A 495 12.43 7.18 -19.82
CA ILE A 495 12.92 7.43 -21.18
C ILE A 495 14.10 6.50 -21.41
N PHE A 496 14.03 5.67 -22.45
CA PHE A 496 15.05 4.70 -22.80
C PHE A 496 15.82 5.13 -24.04
N GLY A 497 17.11 4.80 -24.07
CA GLY A 497 18.00 5.12 -25.19
C GLY A 497 19.47 4.89 -24.84
N GLU A 498 20.37 4.98 -25.82
CA GLU A 498 21.79 4.67 -25.60
C GLU A 498 22.61 5.88 -25.13
N ASP A 499 22.34 7.08 -25.66
CA ASP A 499 23.10 8.29 -25.38
C ASP A 499 22.52 9.05 -24.16
N MET A 500 23.36 9.25 -23.14
CA MET A 500 22.98 9.91 -21.89
C MET A 500 22.74 11.42 -22.06
N ASP A 501 23.45 12.08 -22.98
CA ASP A 501 23.25 13.51 -23.24
C ASP A 501 21.93 13.75 -23.97
N GLN A 502 21.60 12.85 -24.90
CA GLN A 502 20.31 12.86 -25.58
C GLN A 502 19.15 12.52 -24.62
N LEU A 503 19.32 11.51 -23.77
CA LEU A 503 18.36 11.21 -22.69
C LEU A 503 18.11 12.42 -21.79
N LYS A 504 19.18 13.13 -21.38
CA LYS A 504 19.06 14.34 -20.57
C LYS A 504 18.28 15.43 -21.29
N ALA A 505 18.58 15.69 -22.56
CA ALA A 505 17.89 16.70 -23.35
C ALA A 505 16.38 16.39 -23.51
N ILE A 506 16.03 15.12 -23.73
CA ILE A 506 14.63 14.66 -23.79
C ILE A 506 14.00 14.80 -22.39
N GLY A 507 14.66 14.34 -21.33
CA GLY A 507 14.19 14.44 -19.96
C GLY A 507 13.90 15.88 -19.52
N ASP A 508 14.79 16.82 -19.82
CA ASP A 508 14.59 18.24 -19.51
C ASP A 508 13.38 18.83 -20.26
N LYS A 509 13.16 18.44 -21.52
CA LYS A 509 11.96 18.82 -22.28
C LYS A 509 10.69 18.21 -21.68
N VAL A 510 10.71 16.92 -21.34
CA VAL A 510 9.58 16.23 -20.70
C VAL A 510 9.24 16.90 -19.37
N VAL A 511 10.23 17.26 -18.55
CA VAL A 511 10.01 18.04 -17.32
C VAL A 511 9.30 19.36 -17.61
N GLN A 512 9.74 20.12 -18.62
CA GLN A 512 9.14 21.41 -18.98
C GLN A 512 7.68 21.28 -19.42
N VAL A 513 7.36 20.23 -20.20
CA VAL A 513 6.01 19.96 -20.69
C VAL A 513 5.11 19.50 -19.55
N VAL A 514 5.52 18.46 -18.81
CA VAL A 514 4.73 17.85 -17.73
C VAL A 514 4.51 18.83 -16.58
N SER A 515 5.48 19.70 -16.26
CA SER A 515 5.31 20.73 -15.21
C SER A 515 4.22 21.76 -15.50
N ARG A 516 3.77 21.89 -16.77
CA ARG A 516 2.68 22.80 -17.16
C ARG A 516 1.31 22.14 -17.07
N VAL A 517 1.26 20.81 -16.96
CA VAL A 517 0.00 20.06 -16.87
C VAL A 517 -0.63 20.30 -15.49
N PRO A 518 -1.91 20.71 -15.42
CA PRO A 518 -2.60 20.91 -14.15
C PRO A 518 -2.58 19.64 -13.30
N GLY A 519 -2.12 19.76 -12.06
CA GLY A 519 -1.98 18.64 -11.10
C GLY A 519 -0.56 18.11 -10.95
N ALA A 520 0.38 18.51 -11.82
CA ALA A 520 1.79 18.18 -11.69
C ALA A 520 2.38 18.83 -10.43
N ALA A 521 3.01 18.03 -9.57
CA ALA A 521 3.71 18.48 -8.39
C ALA A 521 5.12 17.87 -8.34
N ASP A 522 6.08 18.68 -7.92
CA ASP A 522 7.47 18.27 -7.66
C ASP A 522 8.18 17.60 -8.87
N THR A 523 7.76 17.93 -10.10
CA THR A 523 8.25 17.30 -11.33
C THR A 523 9.75 17.54 -11.53
N LYS A 524 10.50 16.46 -11.76
CA LYS A 524 11.96 16.50 -11.91
C LYS A 524 12.48 15.32 -12.72
N ALA A 525 13.59 15.53 -13.41
CA ALA A 525 14.37 14.46 -14.02
C ALA A 525 15.43 13.94 -13.04
N GLU A 526 15.75 12.65 -13.14
CA GLU A 526 16.94 12.06 -12.55
C GLU A 526 18.20 12.82 -13.02
N GLN A 527 19.07 13.19 -12.10
CA GLN A 527 20.28 13.94 -12.43
C GLN A 527 21.37 12.97 -12.91
N VAL A 528 21.45 12.79 -14.22
CA VAL A 528 22.42 11.86 -14.84
C VAL A 528 23.79 12.48 -15.11
N ALA A 529 23.93 13.80 -15.12
CA ALA A 529 25.16 14.50 -15.48
C ALA A 529 25.47 15.68 -14.53
N GLY A 530 26.66 16.26 -14.65
CA GLY A 530 27.07 17.43 -13.86
C GLY A 530 27.99 17.10 -12.68
N LEU A 531 28.51 15.88 -12.60
CA LEU A 531 29.48 15.50 -11.59
C LEU A 531 30.91 15.78 -12.10
N PRO A 532 31.72 16.62 -11.41
CA PRO A 532 33.10 16.86 -11.79
C PRO A 532 33.98 15.66 -11.41
N TYR A 533 34.65 15.08 -12.40
CA TYR A 533 35.64 14.03 -12.24
C TYR A 533 37.04 14.59 -12.35
N LEU A 534 37.92 14.21 -11.43
CA LEU A 534 39.35 14.29 -11.66
C LEU A 534 39.80 13.00 -12.37
N ARG A 535 39.99 13.07 -13.69
CA ARG A 535 40.33 11.91 -14.50
C ARG A 535 41.84 11.80 -14.65
N VAL A 536 42.39 10.62 -14.39
CA VAL A 536 43.80 10.27 -14.61
C VAL A 536 43.86 9.30 -15.78
N ILE A 537 44.18 9.81 -16.97
CA ILE A 537 44.25 9.03 -18.21
C ILE A 537 45.71 8.60 -18.41
N ILE A 538 45.97 7.31 -18.20
CA ILE A 538 47.32 6.75 -18.31
C ILE A 538 47.80 6.79 -19.76
N ASP A 539 48.94 7.42 -20.01
CA ASP A 539 49.61 7.40 -21.30
C ASP A 539 50.44 6.11 -21.42
N ARG A 540 49.96 5.18 -22.26
CA ARG A 540 50.58 3.87 -22.46
C ARG A 540 51.99 3.96 -23.05
N GLU A 541 52.26 4.95 -23.90
CA GLU A 541 53.58 5.14 -24.50
C GLU A 541 54.56 5.74 -23.48
N ALA A 542 54.09 6.72 -22.70
CA ALA A 542 54.91 7.33 -21.66
C ALA A 542 55.31 6.33 -20.57
N ILE A 543 54.38 5.51 -20.06
CA ILE A 543 54.74 4.50 -19.04
C ILE A 543 55.69 3.43 -19.59
N ALA A 544 55.57 3.07 -20.87
CA ALA A 544 56.43 2.08 -21.52
C ALA A 544 57.89 2.57 -21.61
N ARG A 545 58.11 3.87 -21.88
CA ARG A 545 59.46 4.49 -21.87
C ARG A 545 60.18 4.34 -20.54
N TYR A 546 59.44 4.31 -19.45
CA TYR A 546 59.98 4.18 -18.09
C TYR A 546 59.86 2.75 -17.53
N GLY A 547 59.26 1.80 -18.25
CA GLY A 547 59.03 0.44 -17.76
C GLY A 547 58.05 0.38 -16.58
N ILE A 548 57.15 1.36 -16.46
CA ILE A 548 56.15 1.44 -15.38
C ILE A 548 54.88 0.72 -15.82
N ASN A 549 54.32 -0.09 -14.93
CA ASN A 549 53.05 -0.76 -15.15
C ASN A 549 51.87 0.16 -14.78
N ALA A 550 50.77 0.05 -15.52
CA ALA A 550 49.55 0.79 -15.24
C ALA A 550 49.03 0.56 -13.80
N SER A 551 49.24 -0.64 -13.24
CA SER A 551 48.88 -0.97 -11.85
C SER A 551 49.58 -0.06 -10.83
N GLN A 552 50.83 0.32 -11.05
CA GLN A 552 51.59 1.19 -10.13
C GLN A 552 51.00 2.62 -10.09
N ILE A 553 50.47 3.09 -11.23
CA ILE A 553 49.75 4.37 -11.29
C ILE A 553 48.39 4.24 -10.61
N LEU A 554 47.65 3.17 -10.88
CA LEU A 554 46.35 2.91 -10.24
C LEU A 554 46.48 2.77 -8.72
N ASP A 555 47.56 2.17 -8.23
CA ASP A 555 47.91 2.08 -6.81
C ASP A 555 48.11 3.45 -6.16
N THR A 556 48.76 4.36 -6.89
CA THR A 556 48.92 5.75 -6.48
C THR A 556 47.56 6.47 -6.44
N VAL A 557 46.69 6.19 -7.41
CA VAL A 557 45.32 6.72 -7.44
C VAL A 557 44.48 6.19 -6.27
N GLN A 558 44.57 4.90 -5.96
CA GLN A 558 43.89 4.29 -4.82
C GLN A 558 44.36 4.89 -3.48
N ALA A 559 45.65 5.20 -3.34
CA ALA A 559 46.16 5.89 -2.15
C ALA A 559 45.64 7.33 -1.97
N MET A 560 45.12 7.97 -3.01
CA MET A 560 44.42 9.26 -2.85
C MET A 560 43.09 9.06 -2.12
N GLY A 561 42.36 7.99 -2.46
CA GLY A 561 41.10 7.57 -1.84
C GLY A 561 41.27 6.89 -0.47
N GLY A 562 42.41 6.23 -0.25
CA GLY A 562 42.69 5.41 0.92
C GLY A 562 42.61 3.93 0.55
N ARG A 563 43.75 3.30 0.25
CA ARG A 563 43.82 1.87 -0.06
C ARG A 563 43.81 1.07 1.24
N ILE A 564 42.92 0.09 1.33
CA ILE A 564 42.91 -0.87 2.45
C ILE A 564 44.04 -1.87 2.24
N VAL A 565 44.92 -2.02 3.23
CA VAL A 565 46.12 -2.88 3.20
C VAL A 565 46.12 -3.94 4.31
N GLY A 566 45.03 -4.07 5.06
CA GLY A 566 44.91 -5.07 6.11
C GLY A 566 43.79 -4.77 7.10
N GLN A 567 43.68 -5.63 8.11
CA GLN A 567 42.74 -5.46 9.22
C GLN A 567 43.43 -5.66 10.56
N VAL A 568 43.14 -4.79 11.53
CA VAL A 568 43.49 -4.96 12.94
C VAL A 568 42.32 -5.63 13.65
N VAL A 569 42.59 -6.76 14.32
CA VAL A 569 41.61 -7.50 15.11
C VAL A 569 41.81 -7.16 16.60
N ARG A 570 40.80 -6.57 17.23
CA ARG A 570 40.79 -6.30 18.68
C ARG A 570 39.59 -6.97 19.35
N GLY A 571 39.82 -8.16 19.91
CA GLY A 571 38.75 -9.03 20.40
C GLY A 571 37.81 -9.38 19.24
N ASN A 572 36.52 -9.05 19.39
CA ASN A 572 35.51 -9.30 18.35
C ASN A 572 35.39 -8.16 17.32
N ARG A 573 36.16 -7.06 17.46
CA ARG A 573 36.09 -5.90 16.58
C ARG A 573 37.18 -5.97 15.52
N ARG A 574 36.85 -5.53 14.31
CA ARG A 574 37.78 -5.46 13.17
C ARG A 574 37.84 -4.02 12.66
N PHE A 575 39.05 -3.54 12.42
CA PHE A 575 39.30 -2.20 11.89
C PHE A 575 40.19 -2.29 10.66
N PHE A 576 39.89 -1.55 9.61
CA PHE A 576 40.73 -1.53 8.41
C PHE A 576 41.99 -0.69 8.64
N ILE A 577 43.13 -1.21 8.19
CA ILE A 577 44.35 -0.42 7.99
C ILE A 577 44.26 0.15 6.59
N GLN A 578 44.28 1.48 6.47
CA GLN A 578 44.25 2.16 5.18
C GLN A 578 45.47 3.07 5.02
N VAL A 579 46.06 3.07 3.83
CA VAL A 579 47.13 3.99 3.46
C VAL A 579 46.55 5.09 2.59
N ARG A 580 46.75 6.33 3.03
CA ARG A 580 46.28 7.52 2.31
C ARG A 580 47.35 8.59 2.27
N PHE A 581 47.43 9.33 1.16
CA PHE A 581 48.25 10.53 1.08
C PHE A 581 47.76 11.62 2.05
N SER A 582 48.69 12.45 2.52
CA SER A 582 48.38 13.55 3.42
C SER A 582 47.39 14.50 2.76
N PRO A 583 46.51 15.20 3.52
CA PRO A 583 45.59 16.18 2.94
C PRO A 583 46.31 17.23 2.09
N LYS A 584 47.56 17.59 2.45
CA LYS A 584 48.38 18.55 1.72
C LYS A 584 48.83 18.06 0.35
N ASP A 585 48.93 16.76 0.10
CA ASP A 585 49.41 16.22 -1.18
C ASP A 585 48.27 15.98 -2.19
N ARG A 586 47.02 16.03 -1.72
CA ARG A 586 45.81 15.72 -2.50
C ARG A 586 44.77 16.84 -2.49
N HIS A 587 45.14 18.03 -2.03
CA HIS A 587 44.21 19.14 -1.89
C HIS A 587 43.92 19.80 -3.25
N ASN A 588 44.95 19.92 -4.09
CA ASN A 588 44.83 20.52 -5.41
C ASN A 588 45.35 19.57 -6.51
N VAL A 589 44.91 19.84 -7.75
CA VAL A 589 45.28 19.03 -8.92
C VAL A 589 46.79 19.13 -9.22
N GLU A 590 47.40 20.29 -9.00
CA GLU A 590 48.84 20.50 -9.24
C GLU A 590 49.73 19.65 -8.32
N GLN A 591 49.33 19.42 -7.08
CA GLN A 591 50.04 18.52 -6.17
C GLN A 591 49.90 17.08 -6.63
N ILE A 592 48.70 16.69 -7.07
CA ILE A 592 48.45 15.34 -7.61
C ILE A 592 49.32 15.08 -8.85
N ARG A 593 49.46 16.07 -9.74
CA ARG A 593 50.37 16.01 -10.91
C ARG A 593 51.83 15.77 -10.52
N ASN A 594 52.24 16.28 -9.37
CA ASN A 594 53.61 16.17 -8.86
C ASN A 594 53.87 14.92 -7.99
N ILE A 595 52.85 14.11 -7.70
CA ILE A 595 53.05 12.83 -7.00
C ILE A 595 53.95 11.95 -7.87
N ARG A 596 54.99 11.36 -7.28
CA ARG A 596 55.97 10.56 -8.02
C ARG A 596 55.69 9.07 -7.92
N VAL A 597 55.91 8.36 -9.02
CA VAL A 597 55.80 6.90 -9.14
C VAL A 597 57.19 6.34 -9.45
N ALA A 598 57.56 5.25 -8.78
CA ALA A 598 58.86 4.60 -8.97
C ALA A 598 58.88 3.70 -10.21
N ASP A 599 59.95 3.81 -11.00
CA ASP A 599 60.28 2.83 -12.05
C ASP A 599 60.96 1.58 -11.47
N PRO A 600 61.17 0.51 -12.26
CA PRO A 600 61.86 -0.70 -11.79
C PRO A 600 63.31 -0.48 -11.35
N ARG A 601 63.92 0.66 -11.72
CA ARG A 601 65.28 1.06 -11.33
C ARG A 601 65.29 2.00 -10.10
N GLY A 602 64.13 2.25 -9.49
CA GLY A 602 63.98 3.13 -8.32
C GLY A 602 63.79 4.61 -8.66
N ARG A 603 63.88 5.03 -9.92
CA ARG A 603 63.73 6.45 -10.30
C ARG A 603 62.28 6.90 -10.11
N LEU A 604 62.11 8.05 -9.47
CA LEU A 604 60.81 8.63 -9.14
C LEU A 604 60.36 9.65 -10.20
N ILE A 605 59.34 9.29 -10.98
CA ILE A 605 58.84 10.08 -12.10
C ILE A 605 57.50 10.74 -11.72
N PRO A 606 57.31 12.06 -11.98
CA PRO A 606 56.04 12.73 -11.70
C PRO A 606 54.88 12.12 -12.48
N LEU A 607 53.70 12.05 -11.87
CA LEU A 607 52.49 11.52 -12.48
C LEU A 607 52.10 12.29 -13.76
N SER A 608 52.39 13.59 -13.83
CA SER A 608 52.17 14.43 -15.02
C SER A 608 52.95 13.99 -16.27
N GLN A 609 54.05 13.23 -16.11
CA GLN A 609 54.80 12.67 -17.24
C GLN A 609 54.27 11.29 -17.67
N LEU A 610 53.40 10.67 -16.86
CA LEU A 610 52.90 9.31 -17.05
C LEU A 610 51.41 9.25 -17.39
N ALA A 611 50.67 10.31 -17.08
CA ALA A 611 49.23 10.39 -17.28
C ALA A 611 48.76 11.84 -17.52
N ASP A 612 47.74 12.00 -18.35
CA ASP A 612 46.98 13.24 -18.48
C ASP A 612 45.98 13.36 -17.31
N ILE A 613 46.07 14.45 -16.54
CA ILE A 613 45.25 14.70 -15.37
C ILE A 613 44.43 15.96 -15.59
N ARG A 614 43.13 15.78 -15.78
CA ARG A 614 42.19 16.86 -16.10
C ARG A 614 40.85 16.69 -15.39
N ILE A 615 40.19 17.83 -15.18
CA ILE A 615 38.84 17.86 -14.62
C ILE A 615 37.87 17.81 -15.80
N GLU A 616 36.99 16.82 -15.81
CA GLU A 616 35.92 16.68 -16.79
C GLU A 616 34.57 16.59 -16.07
N THR A 617 33.52 17.09 -16.69
CA THR A 617 32.16 16.81 -16.22
C THR A 617 31.75 15.46 -16.77
N GLY A 618 31.32 14.55 -15.90
CA GLY A 618 30.84 13.24 -16.30
C GLY A 618 29.46 12.92 -15.73
N LEU A 619 29.08 11.65 -15.87
CA LEU A 619 27.80 11.15 -15.44
C LEU A 619 27.78 10.95 -13.91
N ALA A 620 26.72 11.38 -13.23
CA ALA A 620 26.55 11.14 -11.80
C ALA A 620 26.06 9.72 -11.52
N GLN A 621 25.15 9.22 -12.36
CA GLN A 621 24.51 7.92 -12.24
C GLN A 621 24.16 7.37 -13.63
N ILE A 622 24.22 6.05 -13.79
CA ILE A 622 23.71 5.34 -14.97
C ILE A 622 22.66 4.34 -14.52
N SER A 623 21.40 4.72 -14.64
CA SER A 623 20.26 3.84 -14.38
C SER A 623 20.01 2.93 -15.57
N ARG A 624 19.73 1.66 -15.28
CA ARG A 624 19.38 0.65 -16.28
C ARG A 624 18.18 -0.16 -15.84
N GLU A 625 17.36 -0.53 -16.79
CA GLU A 625 16.24 -1.45 -16.62
C GLU A 625 16.18 -2.36 -17.84
N ASN A 626 16.08 -3.67 -17.60
CA ASN A 626 16.19 -4.69 -18.64
C ASN A 626 17.41 -4.49 -19.57
N ILE A 627 18.57 -4.12 -18.99
CA ILE A 627 19.86 -3.87 -19.67
C ILE A 627 19.92 -2.54 -20.46
N HIS A 628 18.78 -1.92 -20.78
CA HIS A 628 18.72 -0.62 -21.44
C HIS A 628 19.01 0.51 -20.46
N ARG A 629 19.76 1.53 -20.91
CA ARG A 629 19.93 2.76 -20.12
C ARG A 629 18.61 3.51 -20.10
N ARG A 630 18.28 4.06 -18.94
CA ARG A 630 17.05 4.83 -18.73
C ARG A 630 17.35 6.13 -18.00
N LEU A 631 16.52 7.13 -18.26
CA LEU A 631 16.40 8.33 -17.45
C LEU A 631 14.95 8.43 -16.98
N ALA A 632 14.75 8.47 -15.66
CA ALA A 632 13.42 8.63 -15.09
C ALA A 632 13.07 10.11 -14.90
N VAL A 633 11.92 10.54 -15.40
CA VAL A 633 11.27 11.79 -14.99
C VAL A 633 10.19 11.46 -13.98
N GLU A 634 10.35 11.97 -12.77
CA GLU A 634 9.45 11.76 -11.64
C GLU A 634 8.45 12.90 -11.53
N THR A 635 7.20 12.57 -11.20
CA THR A 635 6.18 13.57 -10.86
C THR A 635 5.18 13.02 -9.84
N ASN A 636 4.80 13.85 -8.87
CA ASN A 636 3.67 13.58 -7.99
C ASN A 636 2.41 14.21 -8.57
N VAL A 637 1.24 13.66 -8.23
CA VAL A 637 -0.06 14.22 -8.65
C VAL A 637 -0.79 14.76 -7.43
N ARG A 638 -1.18 16.04 -7.47
CA ARG A 638 -1.91 16.70 -6.38
C ARG A 638 -3.11 17.47 -6.90
N GLY A 639 -4.24 17.36 -6.18
CA GLY A 639 -5.47 18.07 -6.52
C GLY A 639 -6.15 17.59 -7.81
N ARG A 640 -5.75 16.42 -8.33
CA ARG A 640 -6.27 15.79 -9.55
C ARG A 640 -6.13 14.27 -9.46
N ASP A 641 -6.93 13.53 -10.23
CA ASP A 641 -6.81 12.07 -10.34
C ASP A 641 -5.65 11.63 -11.24
N LEU A 642 -5.15 10.42 -10.98
CA LEU A 642 -3.96 9.88 -11.63
C LEU A 642 -4.20 9.60 -13.12
N ALA A 643 -5.31 8.96 -13.48
CA ALA A 643 -5.58 8.56 -14.85
C ALA A 643 -5.76 9.75 -15.81
N SER A 644 -6.55 10.76 -15.41
CA SER A 644 -6.78 11.93 -16.26
C SER A 644 -5.52 12.79 -16.39
N PHE A 645 -4.73 12.89 -15.32
CA PHE A 645 -3.43 13.56 -15.38
C PHE A 645 -2.49 12.88 -16.38
N VAL A 646 -2.33 11.55 -16.29
CA VAL A 646 -1.43 10.80 -17.20
C VAL A 646 -1.92 10.86 -18.64
N ALA A 647 -3.23 10.76 -18.89
CA ALA A 647 -3.77 10.85 -20.25
C ALA A 647 -3.50 12.21 -20.91
N GLU A 648 -3.61 13.32 -20.16
CA GLU A 648 -3.26 14.65 -20.65
C GLU A 648 -1.75 14.83 -20.82
N ALA A 649 -0.96 14.34 -19.86
CA ALA A 649 0.49 14.42 -19.90
C ALA A 649 1.08 13.58 -21.05
N GLN A 650 0.53 12.40 -21.33
CA GLN A 650 0.89 11.55 -22.48
C GLN A 650 0.67 12.30 -23.80
N ARG A 651 -0.52 12.87 -24.00
CA ARG A 651 -0.81 13.68 -25.20
C ARG A 651 0.15 14.86 -25.34
N ALA A 652 0.38 15.60 -24.26
CA ALA A 652 1.27 16.75 -24.27
C ALA A 652 2.72 16.36 -24.62
N VAL A 653 3.20 15.23 -24.09
CA VAL A 653 4.55 14.71 -24.38
C VAL A 653 4.63 14.21 -25.83
N GLU A 654 3.64 13.47 -26.32
CA GLU A 654 3.59 12.98 -27.70
C GLU A 654 3.57 14.12 -28.73
N GLU A 655 2.87 15.22 -28.45
CA GLU A 655 2.79 16.37 -29.35
C GLU A 655 4.04 17.27 -29.31
N GLN A 656 4.65 17.46 -28.14
CA GLN A 656 5.69 18.49 -27.93
C GLN A 656 7.12 17.93 -27.84
N VAL A 657 7.29 16.62 -27.67
CA VAL A 657 8.60 15.97 -27.50
C VAL A 657 8.85 14.96 -28.63
N PRO A 658 9.43 15.39 -29.76
CA PRO A 658 9.79 14.46 -30.82
C PRO A 658 10.91 13.51 -30.34
N LEU A 659 10.69 12.21 -30.50
CA LEU A 659 11.64 11.16 -30.11
C LEU A 659 12.53 10.76 -31.29
N PRO A 660 13.86 10.70 -31.11
CA PRO A 660 14.79 10.13 -32.08
C PRO A 660 14.61 8.61 -32.25
N GLU A 661 15.12 8.05 -33.35
CA GLU A 661 15.13 6.60 -33.58
C GLU A 661 15.86 5.86 -32.46
N GLY A 662 15.28 4.74 -31.99
CA GLY A 662 15.83 3.95 -30.88
C GLY A 662 15.51 4.48 -29.48
N TYR A 663 14.77 5.59 -29.35
CA TYR A 663 14.28 6.11 -28.08
C TYR A 663 12.79 5.83 -27.92
N TRP A 664 12.38 5.44 -26.71
CA TRP A 664 10.98 5.27 -26.36
C TRP A 664 10.72 5.71 -24.93
N ILE A 665 9.45 6.00 -24.63
CA ILE A 665 9.00 6.44 -23.32
C ILE A 665 8.00 5.41 -22.78
N GLU A 666 8.17 5.02 -21.52
CA GLU A 666 7.22 4.21 -20.78
C GLU A 666 6.75 4.94 -19.53
N TRP A 667 5.48 4.76 -19.19
CA TRP A 667 4.83 5.40 -18.04
C TRP A 667 4.63 4.34 -16.95
N GLY A 668 5.47 4.40 -15.93
CA GLY A 668 5.48 3.53 -14.76
C GLY A 668 4.93 4.19 -13.50
N GLY A 669 5.18 3.56 -12.36
CA GLY A 669 4.70 4.03 -11.05
C GLY A 669 3.32 3.50 -10.72
N GLN A 670 2.51 4.29 -10.01
CA GLN A 670 1.14 3.91 -9.67
C GLN A 670 0.23 3.77 -10.89
N PHE A 671 0.56 4.43 -12.00
CA PHE A 671 -0.24 4.39 -13.23
C PHE A 671 -0.20 3.02 -13.91
N GLU A 672 0.98 2.40 -14.00
CA GLU A 672 1.13 1.04 -14.53
C GLU A 672 0.29 0.05 -13.70
N GLN A 673 0.33 0.17 -12.38
CA GLN A 673 -0.47 -0.66 -11.47
C GLN A 673 -1.97 -0.42 -11.63
N LEU A 674 -2.39 0.84 -11.83
CA LEU A 674 -3.76 1.18 -12.18
C LEU A 674 -4.18 0.54 -13.51
N GLN A 675 -3.33 0.59 -14.53
CA GLN A 675 -3.62 0.01 -15.84
C GLN A 675 -3.74 -1.52 -15.76
N GLN A 676 -2.78 -2.20 -15.11
CA GLN A 676 -2.80 -3.64 -14.91
C GLN A 676 -4.04 -4.08 -14.12
N ALA A 677 -4.37 -3.39 -13.03
CA ALA A 677 -5.53 -3.69 -12.22
C ALA A 677 -6.85 -3.41 -12.97
N SER A 678 -6.91 -2.34 -13.76
CA SER A 678 -8.09 -2.00 -14.58
C SER A 678 -8.35 -3.05 -15.67
N LEU A 679 -7.30 -3.53 -16.35
CA LEU A 679 -7.40 -4.62 -17.33
C LEU A 679 -7.91 -5.91 -16.69
N ARG A 680 -7.44 -6.22 -15.46
CA ARG A 680 -7.95 -7.37 -14.70
C ARG A 680 -9.40 -7.19 -14.31
N LEU A 681 -9.79 -6.03 -13.77
CA LEU A 681 -11.18 -5.72 -13.44
C LEU A 681 -12.11 -5.80 -14.67
N ALA A 682 -11.63 -5.41 -15.84
CA ALA A 682 -12.37 -5.55 -17.10
C ALA A 682 -12.69 -7.02 -17.46
N ILE A 683 -11.96 -7.99 -16.90
CA ILE A 683 -12.24 -9.43 -17.04
C ILE A 683 -13.05 -9.95 -15.85
N VAL A 684 -12.63 -9.59 -14.63
CA VAL A 684 -13.21 -10.05 -13.36
C VAL A 684 -14.67 -9.62 -13.20
N VAL A 685 -15.01 -8.37 -13.56
CA VAL A 685 -16.39 -7.85 -13.43
C VAL A 685 -17.36 -8.58 -14.36
N PRO A 686 -17.11 -8.72 -15.68
CA PRO A 686 -17.97 -9.53 -16.55
C PRO A 686 -18.08 -10.98 -16.12
N LEU A 687 -16.99 -11.59 -15.62
CA LEU A 687 -17.03 -12.95 -15.09
C LEU A 687 -17.96 -13.05 -13.86
N ALA A 688 -17.86 -12.12 -12.92
CA ALA A 688 -18.75 -12.07 -11.75
C ALA A 688 -20.22 -11.91 -12.18
N LEU A 689 -20.50 -11.00 -13.11
CA LEU A 689 -21.83 -10.79 -13.68
C LEU A 689 -22.38 -12.04 -14.38
N PHE A 690 -21.54 -12.73 -15.16
CA PHE A 690 -21.90 -13.99 -15.81
C PHE A 690 -22.23 -15.08 -14.77
N LEU A 691 -21.41 -15.24 -13.74
CA LEU A 691 -21.66 -16.20 -12.66
C LEU A 691 -22.96 -15.89 -11.90
N ILE A 692 -23.24 -14.62 -11.62
CA ILE A 692 -24.52 -14.19 -11.04
C ILE A 692 -25.68 -14.63 -11.93
N PHE A 693 -25.61 -14.38 -13.24
CA PHE A 693 -26.67 -14.75 -14.17
C PHE A 693 -26.90 -16.28 -14.21
N VAL A 694 -25.82 -17.07 -14.25
CA VAL A 694 -25.90 -18.54 -14.21
C VAL A 694 -26.57 -19.01 -12.92
N LEU A 695 -26.22 -18.44 -11.76
CA LEU A 695 -26.83 -18.79 -10.48
C LEU A 695 -28.31 -18.37 -10.39
N LEU A 696 -28.66 -17.21 -10.94
CA LEU A 696 -30.06 -16.78 -11.03
C LEU A 696 -30.87 -17.71 -11.93
N TYR A 697 -30.32 -18.08 -13.08
CA TYR A 697 -30.95 -19.03 -13.99
C TYR A 697 -31.18 -20.40 -13.33
N THR A 698 -30.19 -20.95 -12.63
CA THR A 698 -30.33 -22.24 -11.94
C THR A 698 -31.29 -22.18 -10.74
N THR A 699 -31.41 -21.01 -10.10
CA THR A 699 -32.34 -20.81 -8.97
C THR A 699 -33.79 -20.86 -9.42
N PHE A 700 -34.13 -20.13 -10.49
CA PHE A 700 -35.52 -19.99 -10.96
C PHE A 700 -35.90 -20.96 -12.08
N ASN A 701 -34.94 -21.70 -12.64
CA ASN A 701 -35.10 -22.55 -13.82
C ASN A 701 -35.82 -21.84 -14.98
N SER A 702 -35.60 -20.52 -15.08
CA SER A 702 -36.29 -19.65 -16.03
C SER A 702 -35.46 -18.39 -16.27
N VAL A 703 -35.29 -18.04 -17.55
CA VAL A 703 -34.50 -16.87 -17.97
C VAL A 703 -35.17 -15.57 -17.54
N ARG A 704 -36.52 -15.52 -17.46
CA ARG A 704 -37.25 -14.26 -17.27
C ARG A 704 -37.12 -13.70 -15.86
N PRO A 705 -37.44 -14.44 -14.78
CA PRO A 705 -37.21 -13.95 -13.42
C PRO A 705 -35.73 -13.64 -13.17
N ALA A 706 -34.82 -14.44 -13.75
CA ALA A 706 -33.39 -14.20 -13.67
C ALA A 706 -32.99 -12.87 -14.30
N LEU A 707 -33.48 -12.54 -15.50
CA LEU A 707 -33.15 -11.30 -16.21
C LEU A 707 -33.75 -10.06 -15.53
N LEU A 708 -34.96 -10.17 -14.97
CA LEU A 708 -35.58 -9.09 -14.18
C LEU A 708 -34.77 -8.76 -12.92
N ILE A 709 -34.27 -9.78 -12.22
CA ILE A 709 -33.41 -9.57 -11.05
C ILE A 709 -32.03 -9.04 -11.50
N TYR A 710 -31.50 -9.55 -12.60
CA TYR A 710 -30.21 -9.12 -13.14
C TYR A 710 -30.21 -7.63 -13.55
N LEU A 711 -31.34 -7.10 -14.05
CA LEU A 711 -31.54 -5.68 -14.33
C LEU A 711 -31.40 -4.78 -13.09
N ASN A 712 -31.54 -5.31 -11.87
CA ASN A 712 -31.28 -4.54 -10.66
C ASN A 712 -29.80 -4.21 -10.44
N ILE A 713 -28.88 -4.93 -11.10
CA ILE A 713 -27.44 -4.74 -10.91
C ILE A 713 -26.96 -3.38 -11.48
N PRO A 714 -27.20 -3.06 -12.78
CA PRO A 714 -26.88 -1.71 -13.30
C PRO A 714 -27.57 -0.60 -12.51
N LEU A 715 -28.81 -0.85 -12.07
CA LEU A 715 -29.60 0.07 -11.26
C LEU A 715 -28.98 0.31 -9.87
N ALA A 716 -28.42 -0.71 -9.22
CA ALA A 716 -27.67 -0.56 -7.99
C ALA A 716 -26.39 0.26 -8.21
N ALA A 717 -25.67 0.01 -9.32
CA ALA A 717 -24.44 0.73 -9.66
C ALA A 717 -24.65 2.25 -9.75
N THR A 718 -25.84 2.71 -10.19
CA THR A 718 -26.16 4.15 -10.28
C THR A 718 -25.93 4.89 -8.96
N GLY A 719 -26.32 4.29 -7.83
CA GLY A 719 -26.18 4.92 -6.51
C GLY A 719 -24.72 5.07 -6.13
N GLY A 720 -23.93 4.02 -6.36
CA GLY A 720 -22.49 4.01 -6.11
C GLY A 720 -21.75 5.07 -6.91
N ILE A 721 -22.02 5.15 -8.22
CA ILE A 721 -21.41 6.14 -9.13
C ILE A 721 -21.75 7.57 -8.67
N MET A 722 -23.02 7.85 -8.40
CA MET A 722 -23.45 9.18 -7.98
C MET A 722 -22.83 9.58 -6.65
N ALA A 723 -22.73 8.65 -5.69
CA ALA A 723 -22.16 8.95 -4.39
C ALA A 723 -20.65 9.22 -4.45
N LEU A 724 -19.91 8.50 -5.29
CA LEU A 724 -18.49 8.80 -5.54
C LEU A 724 -18.34 10.22 -6.11
N ALA A 725 -19.15 10.59 -7.11
CA ALA A 725 -19.14 11.93 -7.70
C ALA A 725 -19.51 13.02 -6.69
N LEU A 726 -20.58 12.82 -5.91
CA LEU A 726 -21.04 13.76 -4.89
C LEU A 726 -20.03 13.95 -3.75
N ARG A 727 -19.26 12.91 -3.42
CA ARG A 727 -18.18 12.99 -2.42
C ARG A 727 -16.84 13.46 -2.99
N GLY A 728 -16.76 13.71 -4.30
CA GLY A 728 -15.51 14.07 -4.98
C GLY A 728 -14.44 12.98 -4.90
N MET A 729 -14.85 11.71 -4.81
CA MET A 729 -13.94 10.57 -4.74
C MET A 729 -13.74 9.99 -6.14
N PRO A 730 -12.49 9.84 -6.63
CA PRO A 730 -12.22 9.15 -7.88
C PRO A 730 -12.57 7.66 -7.77
N PHE A 731 -12.74 7.01 -8.92
CA PHE A 731 -12.85 5.57 -9.00
C PHE A 731 -11.50 4.94 -8.63
N SER A 732 -11.50 4.07 -7.60
CA SER A 732 -10.33 3.31 -7.16
C SER A 732 -10.59 1.81 -7.18
N ILE A 733 -9.55 0.99 -7.08
CA ILE A 733 -9.71 -0.46 -6.96
C ILE A 733 -10.57 -0.82 -5.73
N SER A 734 -10.46 -0.06 -4.63
CA SER A 734 -11.35 -0.20 -3.47
C SER A 734 -12.82 0.03 -3.82
N ALA A 735 -13.13 1.05 -4.63
CA ALA A 735 -14.48 1.31 -5.11
C ALA A 735 -14.97 0.20 -6.05
N GLY A 736 -14.11 -0.28 -6.94
CA GLY A 736 -14.40 -1.42 -7.82
C GLY A 736 -14.80 -2.68 -7.05
N VAL A 737 -14.07 -3.03 -6.00
CA VAL A 737 -14.46 -4.14 -5.11
C VAL A 737 -15.76 -3.84 -4.37
N GLY A 738 -16.01 -2.59 -3.98
CA GLY A 738 -17.31 -2.16 -3.43
C GLY A 738 -18.48 -2.40 -4.40
N PHE A 739 -18.30 -2.15 -5.70
CA PHE A 739 -19.33 -2.46 -6.71
C PHE A 739 -19.57 -3.97 -6.82
N ILE A 740 -18.50 -4.76 -6.83
CA ILE A 740 -18.60 -6.23 -6.85
C ILE A 740 -19.41 -6.70 -5.63
N ALA A 741 -19.08 -6.25 -4.43
CA ALA A 741 -19.82 -6.56 -3.21
C ALA A 741 -21.30 -6.13 -3.32
N LEU A 742 -21.56 -4.91 -3.79
CA LEU A 742 -22.91 -4.37 -4.00
C LEU A 742 -23.75 -5.25 -4.95
N PHE A 743 -23.16 -5.78 -6.03
CA PHE A 743 -23.89 -6.62 -6.99
C PHE A 743 -24.44 -7.89 -6.33
N GLY A 744 -23.66 -8.54 -5.46
CA GLY A 744 -24.12 -9.71 -4.72
C GLY A 744 -25.34 -9.40 -3.83
N VAL A 745 -25.31 -8.29 -3.09
CA VAL A 745 -26.39 -7.90 -2.18
C VAL A 745 -27.62 -7.38 -2.92
N ALA A 746 -27.44 -6.64 -4.01
CA ALA A 746 -28.54 -6.16 -4.84
C ALA A 746 -29.36 -7.32 -5.43
N VAL A 747 -28.68 -8.40 -5.84
CA VAL A 747 -29.32 -9.60 -6.37
C VAL A 747 -30.11 -10.32 -5.29
N LEU A 748 -29.57 -10.42 -4.07
CA LEU A 748 -30.22 -11.07 -2.94
C LEU A 748 -31.63 -10.54 -2.67
N ASN A 749 -31.78 -9.23 -2.53
CA ASN A 749 -33.08 -8.59 -2.29
C ASN A 749 -34.08 -8.90 -3.42
N GLY A 750 -33.60 -8.94 -4.67
CA GLY A 750 -34.41 -9.33 -5.82
C GLY A 750 -34.85 -10.79 -5.81
N VAL A 751 -33.95 -11.72 -5.46
CA VAL A 751 -34.23 -13.17 -5.38
C VAL A 751 -35.33 -13.47 -4.37
N VAL A 752 -35.23 -12.90 -3.16
CA VAL A 752 -36.19 -13.14 -2.07
C VAL A 752 -37.58 -12.60 -2.42
N LEU A 753 -37.66 -11.40 -3.01
CA LEU A 753 -38.91 -10.80 -3.44
C LEU A 753 -39.56 -11.61 -4.59
N MET A 754 -38.79 -11.93 -5.62
CA MET A 754 -39.29 -12.66 -6.79
C MET A 754 -39.74 -14.08 -6.44
N SER A 755 -38.97 -14.80 -5.61
CA SER A 755 -39.35 -16.14 -5.14
C SER A 755 -40.72 -16.15 -4.46
N TYR A 756 -41.02 -15.11 -3.68
CA TYR A 756 -42.31 -15.00 -3.02
C TYR A 756 -43.45 -14.62 -3.97
N ILE A 757 -43.21 -13.73 -4.94
CA ILE A 757 -44.19 -13.41 -5.98
C ILE A 757 -44.55 -14.67 -6.79
N LEU A 758 -43.56 -15.48 -7.17
CA LEU A 758 -43.79 -16.74 -7.89
C LEU A 758 -44.56 -17.76 -7.06
N ARG A 759 -44.28 -17.86 -5.76
CA ARG A 759 -45.08 -18.72 -4.85
C ARG A 759 -46.54 -18.29 -4.78
N LEU A 760 -46.82 -16.98 -4.72
CA LEU A 760 -48.21 -16.46 -4.75
C LEU A 760 -48.89 -16.76 -6.10
N ARG A 761 -48.14 -16.77 -7.21
CA ARG A 761 -48.65 -17.19 -8.53
C ARG A 761 -49.02 -18.67 -8.56
N GLU A 762 -48.22 -19.53 -7.94
CA GLU A 762 -48.53 -20.96 -7.79
C GLU A 762 -49.80 -21.19 -6.94
N GLN A 763 -50.12 -20.26 -6.04
CA GLN A 763 -51.35 -20.28 -5.23
C GLN A 763 -52.60 -19.74 -5.96
N GLY A 764 -52.48 -19.39 -7.25
CA GLY A 764 -53.61 -18.99 -8.11
C GLY A 764 -53.88 -17.49 -8.20
N LEU A 765 -53.07 -16.63 -7.58
CA LEU A 765 -53.23 -15.17 -7.68
C LEU A 765 -52.83 -14.64 -9.07
N THR A 766 -53.50 -13.57 -9.51
CA THR A 766 -53.12 -12.88 -10.76
C THR A 766 -51.73 -12.25 -10.63
N ALA A 767 -51.05 -12.00 -11.75
CA ALA A 767 -49.71 -11.38 -11.75
C ALA A 767 -49.67 -10.03 -11.00
N ALA A 768 -50.71 -9.22 -11.14
CA ALA A 768 -50.82 -7.93 -10.47
C ALA A 768 -51.05 -8.08 -8.96
N GLU A 769 -51.96 -8.96 -8.54
CA GLU A 769 -52.26 -9.20 -7.11
C GLU A 769 -51.07 -9.84 -6.40
N ALA A 770 -50.44 -10.85 -7.02
CA ALA A 770 -49.25 -11.50 -6.49
C ALA A 770 -48.08 -10.51 -6.33
N ALA A 771 -47.89 -9.59 -7.29
CA ALA A 771 -46.85 -8.57 -7.20
C ALA A 771 -47.13 -7.54 -6.09
N VAL A 772 -48.36 -7.04 -5.96
CA VAL A 772 -48.74 -6.07 -4.91
C VAL A 772 -48.63 -6.73 -3.52
N GLN A 773 -49.25 -7.89 -3.34
CA GLN A 773 -49.26 -8.59 -2.07
C GLN A 773 -47.85 -9.05 -1.68
N GLY A 774 -47.09 -9.58 -2.65
CA GLY A 774 -45.70 -9.97 -2.45
C GLY A 774 -44.83 -8.79 -2.01
N ALA A 775 -44.95 -7.65 -2.70
CA ALA A 775 -44.22 -6.44 -2.38
C ALA A 775 -44.58 -5.86 -1.00
N LEU A 776 -45.86 -5.88 -0.60
CA LEU A 776 -46.32 -5.39 0.71
C LEU A 776 -45.85 -6.27 1.87
N ILE A 777 -45.85 -7.59 1.68
CA ILE A 777 -45.39 -8.55 2.70
C ILE A 777 -43.86 -8.48 2.82
N ARG A 778 -43.16 -8.31 1.71
CA ARG A 778 -41.68 -8.30 1.66
C ARG A 778 -41.05 -6.95 1.94
N VAL A 779 -41.81 -5.84 1.98
CA VAL A 779 -41.27 -4.50 2.25
C VAL A 779 -40.47 -4.46 3.56
N ARG A 780 -40.96 -5.13 4.62
CA ARG A 780 -40.31 -5.14 5.93
C ARG A 780 -39.01 -5.95 5.91
N PRO A 781 -39.00 -7.22 5.47
CA PRO A 781 -37.75 -7.97 5.31
C PRO A 781 -36.72 -7.25 4.44
N VAL A 782 -37.10 -6.76 3.25
CA VAL A 782 -36.17 -6.14 2.29
C VAL A 782 -35.61 -4.81 2.83
N LEU A 783 -36.42 -3.99 3.52
CA LEU A 783 -35.91 -2.79 4.17
C LEU A 783 -35.00 -3.12 5.35
N MET A 784 -35.31 -4.19 6.10
CA MET A 784 -34.47 -4.60 7.21
C MET A 784 -33.08 -5.03 6.73
N THR A 785 -32.99 -5.87 5.71
CA THR A 785 -31.70 -6.31 5.13
C THR A 785 -30.93 -5.13 4.55
N ALA A 786 -31.60 -4.26 3.80
CA ALA A 786 -31.00 -3.06 3.22
C ALA A 786 -30.48 -2.07 4.27
N LEU A 787 -31.26 -1.79 5.32
CA LEU A 787 -30.87 -0.88 6.39
C LEU A 787 -29.74 -1.44 7.23
N VAL A 788 -29.78 -2.74 7.53
CA VAL A 788 -28.75 -3.42 8.32
C VAL A 788 -27.42 -3.45 7.56
N ALA A 789 -27.42 -3.78 6.25
CA ALA A 789 -26.22 -3.71 5.43
C ALA A 789 -25.71 -2.28 5.22
N SER A 790 -26.58 -1.32 4.88
CA SER A 790 -26.15 0.07 4.67
C SER A 790 -25.65 0.72 5.97
N LEU A 791 -26.36 0.59 7.08
CA LEU A 791 -25.95 1.19 8.36
C LEU A 791 -24.74 0.49 8.98
N GLY A 792 -24.50 -0.79 8.68
CA GLY A 792 -23.28 -1.50 9.05
C GLY A 792 -22.01 -0.87 8.47
N PHE A 793 -22.09 -0.32 7.26
CA PHE A 793 -20.99 0.36 6.59
C PHE A 793 -20.84 1.85 6.93
N VAL A 794 -21.83 2.50 7.56
CA VAL A 794 -21.81 3.96 7.83
C VAL A 794 -20.57 4.40 8.61
N PRO A 795 -20.16 3.73 9.71
CA PRO A 795 -18.95 4.12 10.44
C PRO A 795 -17.71 4.14 9.54
N MET A 796 -17.58 3.14 8.66
CA MET A 796 -16.46 3.04 7.72
C MET A 796 -16.48 4.14 6.67
N ALA A 797 -17.66 4.54 6.20
CA ALA A 797 -17.80 5.61 5.20
C ALA A 797 -17.50 7.01 5.77
N LEU A 798 -17.66 7.21 7.07
CA LEU A 798 -17.47 8.51 7.75
C LEU A 798 -16.13 8.64 8.49
N SER A 799 -15.55 7.53 8.93
CA SER A 799 -14.32 7.49 9.73
C SER A 799 -13.20 8.32 9.11
N THR A 800 -12.54 9.18 9.89
CA THR A 800 -11.42 10.05 9.48
C THR A 800 -10.06 9.64 10.04
N SER A 801 -9.99 8.49 10.70
CA SER A 801 -8.76 8.02 11.31
C SER A 801 -7.90 7.25 10.32
N ALA A 802 -6.60 7.14 10.64
CA ALA A 802 -5.60 6.48 9.82
C ALA A 802 -6.03 5.05 9.43
N GLY A 803 -6.15 4.80 8.12
CA GLY A 803 -6.63 3.54 7.56
C GLY A 803 -8.03 3.61 6.97
N ALA A 804 -8.83 4.61 7.32
CA ALA A 804 -10.18 4.73 6.78
C ALA A 804 -10.20 5.02 5.28
N GLU A 805 -9.12 5.57 4.73
CA GLU A 805 -9.01 6.00 3.32
C GLU A 805 -9.28 4.86 2.35
N VAL A 806 -8.84 3.65 2.68
CA VAL A 806 -9.06 2.48 1.82
C VAL A 806 -10.48 1.92 1.95
N GLN A 807 -11.13 2.08 3.12
CA GLN A 807 -12.47 1.58 3.40
C GLN A 807 -13.58 2.51 2.88
N ARG A 808 -13.34 3.82 2.89
CA ARG A 808 -14.34 4.84 2.55
C ARG A 808 -14.95 4.68 1.15
N PRO A 809 -14.17 4.51 0.06
CA PRO A 809 -14.76 4.36 -1.28
C PRO A 809 -15.60 3.09 -1.37
N LEU A 810 -15.11 1.99 -0.80
CA LEU A 810 -15.83 0.71 -0.75
C LEU A 810 -17.18 0.87 -0.02
N ALA A 811 -17.16 1.41 1.20
CA ALA A 811 -18.36 1.62 2.00
C ALA A 811 -19.34 2.60 1.33
N THR A 812 -18.83 3.68 0.73
CA THR A 812 -19.65 4.67 0.02
C THR A 812 -20.44 4.04 -1.12
N VAL A 813 -19.79 3.22 -1.94
CA VAL A 813 -20.41 2.54 -3.07
C VAL A 813 -21.49 1.58 -2.60
N VAL A 814 -21.20 0.77 -1.57
CA VAL A 814 -22.15 -0.21 -1.06
C VAL A 814 -23.37 0.48 -0.43
N ILE A 815 -23.18 1.46 0.46
CA ILE A 815 -24.30 2.17 1.12
C ILE A 815 -25.23 2.81 0.10
N SER A 816 -24.68 3.64 -0.78
CA SER A 816 -25.48 4.40 -1.74
C SER A 816 -26.12 3.48 -2.79
N GLY A 817 -25.41 2.46 -3.24
CA GLY A 817 -25.93 1.45 -4.13
C GLY A 817 -27.05 0.61 -3.51
N LEU A 818 -26.99 0.31 -2.22
CA LEU A 818 -28.07 -0.38 -1.51
C LEU A 818 -29.32 0.49 -1.37
N ILE A 819 -29.14 1.78 -1.10
CA ILE A 819 -30.27 2.73 -1.02
C ILE A 819 -31.01 2.77 -2.36
N THR A 820 -30.29 2.96 -3.47
CA THR A 820 -30.91 2.98 -4.81
C THR A 820 -31.45 1.61 -5.20
N SER A 821 -30.69 0.54 -4.98
CA SER A 821 -31.11 -0.84 -5.27
C SER A 821 -32.38 -1.21 -4.54
N THR A 822 -32.55 -0.81 -3.28
CA THR A 822 -33.74 -1.12 -2.47
C THR A 822 -34.97 -0.40 -3.00
N ALA A 823 -34.85 0.90 -3.28
CA ALA A 823 -35.93 1.67 -3.89
C ALA A 823 -36.35 1.07 -5.25
N LEU A 824 -35.38 0.69 -6.06
CA LEU A 824 -35.62 0.13 -7.39
C LEU A 824 -36.16 -1.32 -7.31
N THR A 825 -35.68 -2.13 -6.38
CA THR A 825 -36.18 -3.50 -6.17
C THR A 825 -37.63 -3.51 -5.69
N LEU A 826 -38.02 -2.59 -4.81
CA LEU A 826 -39.39 -2.53 -4.30
C LEU A 826 -40.36 -1.88 -5.31
N LEU A 827 -39.93 -0.90 -6.11
CA LEU A 827 -40.81 -0.19 -7.03
C LEU A 827 -40.76 -0.71 -8.47
N VAL A 828 -39.56 -0.94 -9.01
CA VAL A 828 -39.34 -1.25 -10.43
C VAL A 828 -39.55 -2.73 -10.70
N LEU A 829 -38.99 -3.63 -9.88
CA LEU A 829 -39.06 -5.08 -10.15
C LEU A 829 -40.51 -5.64 -10.17
N PRO A 830 -41.41 -5.32 -9.21
CA PRO A 830 -42.81 -5.74 -9.29
C PRO A 830 -43.54 -5.15 -10.50
N THR A 831 -43.22 -3.90 -10.85
CA THR A 831 -43.83 -3.18 -11.96
C THR A 831 -43.41 -3.78 -13.31
N LEU A 832 -42.12 -4.08 -13.49
CA LEU A 832 -41.59 -4.73 -14.70
C LEU A 832 -42.12 -6.15 -14.85
N TYR A 833 -42.21 -6.92 -13.76
CA TYR A 833 -42.80 -8.26 -13.78
C TYR A 833 -44.24 -8.27 -14.32
N VAL A 834 -45.09 -7.37 -13.81
CA VAL A 834 -46.48 -7.25 -14.27
C VAL A 834 -46.56 -6.74 -15.70
N TRP A 835 -45.68 -5.83 -16.10
CA TRP A 835 -45.64 -5.33 -17.46
C TRP A 835 -45.25 -6.43 -18.47
N GLU A 836 -44.26 -7.24 -18.14
CA GLU A 836 -43.84 -8.38 -18.95
C GLU A 836 -44.97 -9.41 -19.12
N GLU A 837 -45.67 -9.75 -18.04
CA GLU A 837 -46.82 -10.69 -18.11
C GLU A 837 -48.00 -10.12 -18.90
N ARG A 838 -48.28 -8.81 -18.79
CA ARG A 838 -49.31 -8.15 -19.61
C ARG A 838 -48.95 -8.17 -21.10
N LEU A 839 -47.69 -7.90 -21.43
CA LEU A 839 -47.21 -8.00 -22.81
C LEU A 839 -47.32 -9.43 -23.33
N ARG A 840 -47.01 -10.43 -22.50
CA ARG A 840 -47.16 -11.85 -22.86
C ARG A 840 -48.60 -12.23 -23.14
N ALA A 841 -49.53 -11.84 -22.28
CA ALA A 841 -50.96 -12.10 -22.48
C ALA A 841 -51.45 -11.50 -23.81
N ALA A 842 -51.09 -10.25 -24.08
CA ALA A 842 -51.42 -9.57 -25.34
C ALA A 842 -50.77 -10.23 -26.58
N TRP A 843 -49.53 -10.73 -26.45
CA TRP A 843 -48.84 -11.47 -27.52
C TRP A 843 -49.44 -12.86 -27.75
N GLN A 844 -49.88 -13.57 -26.71
CA GLN A 844 -50.55 -14.86 -26.84
C GLN A 844 -51.94 -14.71 -27.46
N GLU A 845 -52.70 -13.68 -27.09
CA GLU A 845 -53.97 -13.33 -27.74
C GLU A 845 -53.78 -13.01 -29.23
N LYS A 846 -52.74 -12.24 -29.60
CA LYS A 846 -52.39 -11.99 -31.00
C LYS A 846 -51.98 -13.24 -31.77
N LYS A 847 -51.23 -14.15 -31.14
CA LYS A 847 -50.77 -15.39 -31.77
C LYS A 847 -51.91 -16.39 -31.97
N ILE A 848 -52.87 -16.46 -31.03
CA ILE A 848 -54.08 -17.27 -31.16
C ILE A 848 -55.01 -16.68 -32.22
N GLY A 849 -55.17 -15.34 -32.25
CA GLY A 849 -55.92 -14.66 -33.30
C GLY A 849 -55.34 -14.86 -34.70
N ALA A 850 -54.01 -14.87 -34.84
CA ALA A 850 -53.32 -15.12 -36.11
C ALA A 850 -53.27 -16.61 -36.54
N LEU A 851 -53.65 -17.55 -35.66
CA LEU A 851 -53.82 -18.98 -35.98
C LEU A 851 -55.28 -19.34 -36.28
N GLN A 852 -56.21 -18.43 -36.00
CA GLN A 852 -57.65 -18.57 -36.28
C GLN A 852 -58.09 -17.84 -37.56
N THR A 853 -57.27 -16.94 -38.09
CA THR A 853 -57.31 -16.41 -39.47
C THR A 853 -56.36 -17.19 -40.35
#